data_AF-A0A142XKS9-F1
#
_entry.id   AF-A0A142XKS9-F1
#
_cell.length_a   1.000
_cell.length_b   1.000
_cell.length_c   1.000
_cell.angle_alpha   90.00
_cell.angle_beta   90.00
_cell.angle_gamma   90.00
#
_symmetry.space_group_name_H-M   'P 1'
#
loop_
_entity.id
_entity.type
_entity.pdbx_description
1 polymer ?
#
loop_
_entity_poly.entity_id
_entity_poly.type
_entity_poly.pdbx_seq_one_letter_code
_entity_poly.pdbx_strand_id
1 'polypeptide(L)'
;MTSDLLTIGMATRGEPDHVWFTLTALHANHPRCRYVVVDNTPERDPRVEAITRAVGGTYYHRPDLTGTSAPRDAVFRFAETPWAMCIDSHVILETGAVRAALDFAAAHPGSRDLVQGPMIYDDGHGYATHWTPTAPPGLWGVWGRDPRAATGAPFEIPMTGLGQWLMRKEAWPGFNPLFRGFGGEEGYLHEVVRRAGGKALCHPALRWRHKFRDVSGWHNNPPPPYPLHLSDHVWNLLVGHRELGIEATEQIRAHFGKRLGAREWDALVQAASAAQPFGGPRPEVKRQKILAVWYSDNTAPAELLKHSAASVVAAQAQTLRHDVTVSACSWAPIAGAPFDRPGAQWGQFRGTQVRGYGTILAQIEQAHQRAGAPGDFDAVAFCEHDVLYPPGYFDRVGDALAANPSAPVVSHLDYIGLNATGWQAVRARHEPLHQLTLRADAFRANQERAKNDALRSDVVILEPDRGGARTDWARITPTAPSGATGTPSVHVNHSAGRFTAHGDVCYEPRGFALWHPHWGEAKHWWPGDMSTVTDVATDQFKGAGCSACEASKHLTLESWAKAAATKPSDFHEHVPTLRDLAAQCTSATELSLWTKPADAAMAHGLGATGSFTSVCPRPKPQWAELTRLMGARFTGIAADPASVPVPPTDLLFIDTDHTASALLPLLEAHHERVTKYLVAHCTVTFGEVGDKPDAPGVMHALRAFCLKHPEWVVKRHDRNNHGLMILSKCPEDVKELPSLWRKAMNYTAAMIRHKAAGSPVVSLDVLEERQGHCATCEERALDACAACGCPLEAKLPLATETCGLAKKGKEPKWVAV
;
A
#
# COMPACT_ATOMS: atom_id res chain seq x y z
N MET A 1 -5.20 -30.55 22.01
CA MET A 1 -6.21 -30.44 20.95
C MET A 1 -6.69 -29.00 20.90
N THR A 2 -7.03 -28.48 19.73
CA THR A 2 -7.57 -27.12 19.56
C THR A 2 -9.07 -27.12 19.87
N SER A 3 -9.57 -26.10 20.57
CA SER A 3 -11.00 -25.95 20.88
C SER A 3 -11.80 -25.57 19.63
N ASP A 4 -12.93 -26.25 19.41
CA ASP A 4 -13.91 -25.92 18.37
C ASP A 4 -15.01 -24.96 18.87
N LEU A 5 -14.91 -24.48 20.12
CA LEU A 5 -15.90 -23.59 20.72
C LEU A 5 -15.60 -22.11 20.47
N LEU A 6 -14.32 -21.73 20.45
CA LEU A 6 -13.87 -20.34 20.46
C LEU A 6 -12.80 -20.05 19.40
N THR A 7 -13.03 -18.98 18.64
CA THR A 7 -12.04 -18.33 17.77
C THR A 7 -11.59 -17.06 18.48
N ILE A 8 -10.29 -16.86 18.62
CA ILE A 8 -9.72 -15.61 19.12
C ILE A 8 -9.13 -14.88 17.92
N GLY A 9 -9.57 -13.67 17.65
CA GLY A 9 -9.03 -12.91 16.54
C GLY A 9 -8.74 -11.46 16.86
N MET A 10 -8.00 -10.82 15.96
CA MET A 10 -7.59 -9.43 16.08
C MET A 10 -7.61 -8.73 14.73
N ALA A 11 -7.91 -7.44 14.76
CA ALA A 11 -7.61 -6.53 13.69
C ALA A 11 -6.20 -5.95 13.94
N THR A 12 -5.39 -5.82 12.89
CA THR A 12 -4.06 -5.22 12.97
C THR A 12 -3.78 -4.32 11.78
N ARG A 13 -2.94 -3.31 12.00
CA ARG A 13 -2.48 -2.37 10.98
C ARG A 13 -1.05 -1.96 11.27
N GLY A 14 -0.06 -2.44 10.52
CA GLY A 14 1.35 -2.03 10.66
C GLY A 14 1.98 -2.36 12.01
N GLU A 15 1.57 -3.46 12.67
CA GLU A 15 2.07 -3.83 14.01
C GLU A 15 2.53 -5.30 14.13
N PRO A 16 3.50 -5.76 13.32
CA PRO A 16 3.96 -7.15 13.34
C PRO A 16 4.48 -7.60 14.71
N ASP A 17 5.19 -6.74 15.43
CA ASP A 17 5.77 -7.10 16.73
C ASP A 17 4.67 -7.31 17.78
N HIS A 18 3.64 -6.46 17.80
CA HIS A 18 2.51 -6.62 18.72
C HIS A 18 1.74 -7.92 18.43
N VAL A 19 1.48 -8.21 17.15
CA VAL A 19 0.87 -9.49 16.73
C VAL A 19 1.72 -10.67 17.20
N TRP A 20 3.04 -10.60 17.05
CA TRP A 20 3.95 -11.64 17.56
C TRP A 20 3.83 -11.83 19.07
N PHE A 21 3.88 -10.76 19.85
CA PHE A 21 3.75 -10.84 21.30
C PHE A 21 2.41 -11.45 21.71
N THR A 22 1.31 -10.96 21.17
CA THR A 22 -0.05 -11.40 21.52
C THR A 22 -0.29 -12.87 21.14
N LEU A 23 0.00 -13.26 19.90
CA LEU A 23 -0.23 -14.64 19.44
C LEU A 23 0.72 -15.63 20.11
N THR A 24 1.98 -15.27 20.34
CA THR A 24 2.93 -16.14 21.07
C THR A 24 2.49 -16.32 22.51
N ALA A 25 2.03 -15.26 23.18
CA ALA A 25 1.52 -15.35 24.55
C ALA A 25 0.27 -16.24 24.64
N LEU A 26 -0.66 -16.12 23.70
CA LEU A 26 -1.82 -17.01 23.57
C LEU A 26 -1.39 -18.46 23.36
N HIS A 27 -0.51 -18.71 22.39
CA HIS A 27 -0.08 -20.06 22.04
C HIS A 27 0.70 -20.75 23.16
N ALA A 28 1.51 -20.00 23.92
CA ALA A 28 2.38 -20.54 24.96
C ALA A 28 1.67 -20.75 26.31
N ASN A 29 0.73 -19.88 26.68
CA ASN A 29 0.20 -19.82 28.06
C ASN A 29 -1.27 -20.22 28.20
N HIS A 30 -2.00 -20.45 27.10
CA HIS A 30 -3.44 -20.67 27.12
C HIS A 30 -3.86 -21.97 26.42
N PRO A 31 -5.06 -22.51 26.72
CA PRO A 31 -5.66 -23.57 25.91
C PRO A 31 -5.70 -23.16 24.44
N ARG A 32 -5.36 -24.09 23.54
CA ARG A 32 -5.32 -23.82 22.10
C ARG A 32 -6.74 -23.54 21.57
N CYS A 33 -6.91 -22.39 20.92
CA CYS A 33 -8.13 -21.99 20.20
C CYS A 33 -7.81 -21.81 18.71
N ARG A 34 -8.84 -21.59 17.89
CA ARG A 34 -8.63 -21.11 16.51
C ARG A 34 -8.21 -19.64 16.55
N TYR A 35 -7.30 -19.24 15.68
CA TYR A 35 -6.80 -17.87 15.61
C TYR A 35 -7.10 -17.24 14.25
N VAL A 36 -7.56 -15.98 14.25
CA VAL A 36 -7.80 -15.21 13.03
C VAL A 36 -7.12 -13.85 13.15
N VAL A 37 -6.35 -13.46 12.13
CA VAL A 37 -5.77 -12.11 12.02
C VAL A 37 -6.32 -11.45 10.77
N VAL A 38 -7.02 -10.32 10.97
CA VAL A 38 -7.47 -9.44 9.88
C VAL A 38 -6.50 -8.26 9.81
N ASP A 39 -5.66 -8.25 8.79
CA ASP A 39 -4.67 -7.21 8.55
C ASP A 39 -5.21 -6.21 7.54
N ASN A 40 -5.50 -4.99 8.00
CA ASN A 40 -5.97 -3.90 7.16
C ASN A 40 -4.89 -2.84 6.90
N THR A 41 -3.62 -3.23 6.99
CA THR A 41 -2.49 -2.42 6.49
C THR A 41 -2.63 -2.25 4.98
N PRO A 42 -2.44 -1.04 4.41
CA PRO A 42 -2.53 -0.83 2.97
C PRO A 42 -1.64 -1.80 2.17
N GLU A 43 -0.45 -2.07 2.69
CA GLU A 43 0.50 -3.02 2.14
C GLU A 43 0.47 -4.31 2.94
N ARG A 44 0.62 -5.44 2.25
CA ARG A 44 0.59 -6.76 2.87
C ARG A 44 1.86 -6.99 3.69
N ASP A 45 1.74 -7.22 5.00
CA ASP A 45 2.91 -7.50 5.84
C ASP A 45 3.20 -9.03 5.90
N PRO A 46 4.28 -9.52 5.24
CA PRO A 46 4.61 -10.95 5.25
C PRO A 46 5.00 -11.46 6.65
N ARG A 47 5.44 -10.59 7.56
CA ARG A 47 5.76 -10.98 8.94
C ARG A 47 4.48 -11.31 9.69
N VAL A 48 3.45 -10.47 9.60
CA VAL A 48 2.14 -10.72 10.24
C VAL A 48 1.58 -12.06 9.78
N GLU A 49 1.62 -12.33 8.47
CA GLU A 49 1.19 -13.62 7.95
C GLU A 49 2.01 -14.78 8.52
N ALA A 50 3.35 -14.70 8.46
CA ALA A 50 4.23 -15.76 8.93
C ALA A 50 4.01 -16.06 10.42
N ILE A 51 3.88 -15.03 11.25
CA ILE A 51 3.56 -15.14 12.68
C ILE A 51 2.22 -15.84 12.88
N THR A 52 1.18 -15.41 12.15
CA THR A 52 -0.17 -15.98 12.25
C THR A 52 -0.16 -17.46 11.90
N ARG A 53 0.51 -17.83 10.80
CA ARG A 53 0.62 -19.23 10.36
C ARG A 53 1.46 -20.08 11.31
N ALA A 54 2.50 -19.51 11.93
CA ALA A 54 3.36 -20.23 12.86
C ALA A 54 2.59 -20.76 14.10
N VAL A 55 1.55 -20.06 14.55
CA VAL A 55 0.68 -20.52 15.64
C VAL A 55 -0.52 -21.36 15.16
N GLY A 56 -0.58 -21.67 13.86
CA GLY A 56 -1.68 -22.40 13.22
C GLY A 56 -2.94 -21.55 12.99
N GLY A 57 -2.81 -20.23 12.95
CA GLY A 57 -3.92 -19.30 12.69
C GLY A 57 -4.17 -19.03 11.21
N THR A 58 -5.30 -18.39 10.93
CA THR A 58 -5.71 -17.94 9.58
C THR A 58 -5.43 -16.45 9.43
N TYR A 59 -4.74 -16.08 8.36
CA TYR A 59 -4.40 -14.68 8.03
C TYR A 59 -5.23 -14.18 6.85
N TYR A 60 -5.83 -13.00 6.99
CA TYR A 60 -6.58 -12.31 5.96
C TYR A 60 -6.03 -10.89 5.75
N HIS A 61 -5.51 -10.59 4.55
CA HIS A 61 -5.14 -9.22 4.17
C HIS A 61 -6.34 -8.52 3.54
N ARG A 62 -6.90 -7.55 4.25
CA ARG A 62 -8.15 -6.84 3.92
C ARG A 62 -7.98 -5.32 4.06
N PRO A 63 -7.12 -4.68 3.25
CA PRO A 63 -6.91 -3.23 3.29
C PRO A 63 -8.17 -2.42 2.90
N ASP A 64 -9.14 -3.06 2.25
CA ASP A 64 -10.45 -2.49 1.95
C ASP A 64 -11.32 -2.31 3.20
N LEU A 65 -11.07 -3.06 4.26
CA LEU A 65 -11.73 -2.91 5.56
C LEU A 65 -11.06 -1.78 6.35
N THR A 66 -11.37 -0.55 5.98
CA THR A 66 -10.77 0.66 6.57
C THR A 66 -11.32 0.99 7.96
N GLY A 67 -10.57 1.80 8.71
CA GLY A 67 -10.92 2.19 10.08
C GLY A 67 -10.78 1.04 11.08
N THR A 68 -11.37 1.20 12.26
CA THR A 68 -11.28 0.19 13.32
C THR A 68 -12.43 -0.81 13.34
N SER A 69 -13.63 -0.36 12.97
CA SER A 69 -14.86 -1.14 13.14
C SER A 69 -15.01 -2.26 12.11
N ALA A 70 -14.75 -1.96 10.82
CA ALA A 70 -14.87 -2.94 9.74
C ALA A 70 -13.97 -4.18 9.89
N PRO A 71 -12.65 -4.06 10.19
CA PRO A 71 -11.82 -5.25 10.38
C PRO A 71 -12.16 -6.03 11.66
N ARG A 72 -12.67 -5.36 12.71
CA ARG A 72 -13.16 -6.02 13.93
C ARG A 72 -14.47 -6.77 13.71
N ASP A 73 -15.40 -6.24 12.90
CA ASP A 73 -16.58 -7.01 12.45
C ASP A 73 -16.13 -8.27 11.69
N ALA A 74 -15.17 -8.12 10.79
CA ALA A 74 -14.65 -9.23 10.00
C ALA A 74 -14.06 -10.37 10.84
N VAL A 75 -13.46 -10.09 12.01
CA VAL A 75 -13.05 -11.14 12.96
C VAL A 75 -14.23 -12.05 13.35
N PHE A 76 -15.40 -11.47 13.65
CA PHE A 76 -16.60 -12.25 13.96
C PHE A 76 -17.15 -12.98 12.73
N ARG A 77 -17.08 -12.37 11.54
CA ARG A 77 -17.57 -12.99 10.30
C ARG A 77 -16.70 -14.16 9.85
N PHE A 78 -15.39 -14.05 9.99
CA PHE A 78 -14.43 -15.11 9.65
C PHE A 78 -14.26 -16.18 10.74
N ALA A 79 -14.80 -15.97 11.93
CA ALA A 79 -14.73 -16.97 12.99
C ALA A 79 -15.44 -18.27 12.58
N GLU A 80 -14.72 -19.39 12.65
CA GLU A 80 -15.21 -20.72 12.27
C GLU A 80 -15.91 -21.47 13.42
N THR A 81 -15.93 -20.88 14.61
CA THR A 81 -16.53 -21.45 15.83
C THR A 81 -17.79 -20.69 16.25
N PRO A 82 -18.64 -21.27 17.12
CA PRO A 82 -19.87 -20.60 17.60
C PRO A 82 -19.60 -19.31 18.39
N TRP A 83 -18.47 -19.22 19.07
CA TRP A 83 -18.04 -18.02 19.81
C TRP A 83 -16.81 -17.39 19.16
N ALA A 84 -16.74 -16.06 19.23
CA ALA A 84 -15.56 -15.31 18.83
C ALA A 84 -15.20 -14.30 19.93
N MET A 85 -13.90 -14.21 20.22
CA MET A 85 -13.31 -13.16 21.04
C MET A 85 -12.44 -12.29 20.16
N CYS A 86 -12.73 -11.00 20.12
CA CYS A 86 -11.85 -10.03 19.49
C CYS A 86 -10.99 -9.35 20.54
N ILE A 87 -9.69 -9.24 20.25
CA ILE A 87 -8.70 -8.53 21.04
C ILE A 87 -7.91 -7.58 20.15
N ASP A 88 -7.38 -6.50 20.72
CA ASP A 88 -6.40 -5.68 20.01
C ASP A 88 -5.10 -6.46 19.78
N SER A 89 -4.35 -6.07 18.74
CA SER A 89 -3.08 -6.70 18.36
C SER A 89 -2.01 -6.60 19.45
N HIS A 90 -2.18 -5.72 20.44
CA HIS A 90 -1.25 -5.39 21.52
C HIS A 90 -1.86 -5.65 22.92
N VAL A 91 -2.57 -6.77 23.04
CA VAL A 91 -3.22 -7.22 24.28
C VAL A 91 -2.61 -8.53 24.77
N ILE A 92 -2.40 -8.62 26.09
CA ILE A 92 -2.00 -9.87 26.75
C ILE A 92 -3.16 -10.33 27.64
N LEU A 93 -3.62 -11.56 27.45
CA LEU A 93 -4.57 -12.19 28.36
C LEU A 93 -3.82 -12.86 29.51
N GLU A 94 -4.22 -12.55 30.75
CA GLU A 94 -3.65 -13.15 31.96
C GLU A 94 -3.94 -14.65 32.03
N THR A 95 -3.03 -15.42 32.64
CA THR A 95 -3.19 -16.89 32.75
C THR A 95 -4.57 -17.26 33.30
N GLY A 96 -5.25 -18.18 32.60
CA GLY A 96 -6.61 -18.62 32.95
C GLY A 96 -7.74 -17.84 32.28
N ALA A 97 -7.47 -16.68 31.67
CA ALA A 97 -8.49 -15.87 30.99
C ALA A 97 -9.15 -16.59 29.80
N VAL A 98 -8.37 -17.27 28.94
CA VAL A 98 -8.93 -18.06 27.83
C VAL A 98 -9.73 -19.26 28.35
N ARG A 99 -9.29 -19.86 29.47
CA ARG A 99 -10.06 -20.94 30.11
C ARG A 99 -11.41 -20.43 30.60
N ALA A 100 -11.45 -19.27 31.26
CA ALA A 100 -12.69 -18.64 31.69
C ALA A 100 -13.62 -18.30 30.50
N ALA A 101 -13.07 -17.83 29.37
CA ALA A 101 -13.84 -17.59 28.16
C ALA A 101 -14.48 -18.88 27.60
N LEU A 102 -13.73 -19.97 27.57
CA LEU A 102 -14.23 -21.29 27.13
C LEU A 102 -15.30 -21.82 28.08
N ASP A 103 -15.07 -21.74 29.40
CA ASP A 103 -16.01 -22.21 30.41
C ASP A 103 -17.32 -21.39 30.36
N PHE A 104 -17.23 -20.07 30.17
CA PHE A 104 -18.39 -19.21 29.96
C PHE A 104 -19.17 -19.59 28.70
N ALA A 105 -18.47 -19.75 27.57
CA ALA A 105 -19.08 -20.11 26.29
C ALA A 105 -19.79 -21.47 26.35
N ALA A 106 -19.21 -22.44 27.07
CA ALA A 106 -19.78 -23.77 27.26
C ALA A 106 -21.02 -23.76 28.17
N ALA A 107 -21.00 -22.94 29.23
CA ALA A 107 -22.11 -22.82 30.16
C ALA A 107 -23.30 -22.01 29.60
N HIS A 108 -23.04 -21.12 28.63
CA HIS A 108 -24.06 -20.19 28.11
C HIS A 108 -24.23 -20.25 26.59
N PRO A 109 -24.43 -21.43 25.95
CA PRO A 109 -24.44 -21.56 24.49
C PRO A 109 -25.51 -20.70 23.80
N GLY A 110 -26.55 -20.30 24.54
CA GLY A 110 -27.66 -19.45 24.10
C GLY A 110 -27.47 -17.94 24.32
N SER A 111 -26.37 -17.50 24.94
CA SER A 111 -26.22 -16.10 25.37
C SER A 111 -26.18 -15.12 24.21
N ARG A 112 -26.74 -13.93 24.46
CA ARG A 112 -26.70 -12.74 23.60
C ARG A 112 -25.82 -11.64 24.20
N ASP A 113 -25.07 -11.96 25.25
CA ASP A 113 -24.32 -11.00 26.03
C ASP A 113 -22.95 -10.74 25.39
N LEU A 114 -22.53 -9.47 25.46
CA LEU A 114 -21.16 -9.06 25.18
C LEU A 114 -20.36 -9.18 26.48
N VAL A 115 -19.34 -10.04 26.48
CA VAL A 115 -18.57 -10.38 27.67
C VAL A 115 -17.16 -9.83 27.56
N GLN A 116 -16.75 -9.07 28.56
CA GLN A 116 -15.42 -8.47 28.65
C GLN A 116 -14.85 -8.76 30.03
N GLY A 117 -13.56 -8.58 30.25
CA GLY A 117 -12.99 -8.68 31.59
C GLY A 117 -12.35 -7.39 32.08
N PRO A 118 -11.85 -7.40 33.33
CA PRO A 118 -11.13 -6.26 33.89
C PRO A 118 -9.81 -6.06 33.16
N MET A 119 -9.54 -4.81 32.78
CA MET A 119 -8.25 -4.39 32.29
C MET A 119 -7.29 -4.25 33.48
N ILE A 120 -6.18 -4.96 33.43
CA ILE A 120 -5.11 -4.94 34.43
C ILE A 120 -4.07 -3.90 34.01
N TYR A 121 -3.65 -3.06 34.95
CA TYR A 121 -2.59 -2.09 34.71
C TYR A 121 -1.21 -2.76 34.64
N ASP A 122 -0.20 -2.04 34.16
CA ASP A 122 1.16 -2.58 33.95
C ASP A 122 1.80 -3.10 35.25
N ASP A 123 1.40 -2.55 36.41
CA ASP A 123 1.81 -3.02 37.74
C ASP A 123 1.34 -4.45 38.08
N GLY A 124 0.40 -5.00 37.31
CA GLY A 124 -0.19 -6.32 37.52
C GLY A 124 -1.14 -6.43 38.72
N HIS A 125 -1.38 -5.34 39.44
CA HIS A 125 -2.17 -5.32 40.68
C HIS A 125 -3.43 -4.47 40.56
N GLY A 126 -3.32 -3.26 40.01
CA GLY A 126 -4.45 -2.40 39.79
C GLY A 126 -5.28 -2.84 38.58
N TYR A 127 -6.58 -2.54 38.60
CA TYR A 127 -7.47 -2.88 37.50
C TYR A 127 -8.64 -1.91 37.35
N ALA A 128 -9.16 -1.83 36.13
CA ALA A 128 -10.39 -1.14 35.78
C ALA A 128 -11.40 -2.12 35.16
N THR A 129 -12.69 -1.92 35.45
CA THR A 129 -13.76 -2.87 35.08
C THR A 129 -14.71 -2.33 34.02
N HIS A 130 -14.88 -1.01 33.98
CA HIS A 130 -15.86 -0.35 33.13
C HIS A 130 -15.48 1.11 32.92
N TRP A 131 -16.20 1.79 32.03
CA TRP A 131 -16.21 3.25 31.95
C TRP A 131 -17.42 3.82 32.68
N THR A 132 -17.19 4.76 33.59
CA THR A 132 -18.23 5.59 34.19
C THR A 132 -18.59 6.71 33.21
N PRO A 133 -19.85 6.83 32.76
CA PRO A 133 -20.27 7.90 31.85
C PRO A 133 -20.01 9.28 32.46
N THR A 134 -19.40 10.19 31.70
CA THR A 134 -19.05 11.55 32.19
C THR A 134 -19.94 12.65 31.65
N ALA A 135 -20.62 12.43 30.53
CA ALA A 135 -21.53 13.40 29.93
C ALA A 135 -22.78 12.71 29.34
N PRO A 136 -23.71 12.20 30.16
CA PRO A 136 -24.95 11.59 29.67
C PRO A 136 -25.74 12.56 28.76
N PRO A 137 -26.42 12.06 27.71
CA PRO A 137 -26.57 10.65 27.34
C PRO A 137 -25.44 10.12 26.43
N GLY A 138 -24.26 10.75 26.44
CA GLY A 138 -23.10 10.34 25.66
C GLY A 138 -22.59 8.94 26.01
N LEU A 139 -22.25 8.18 24.97
CA LEU A 139 -21.73 6.80 25.06
C LEU A 139 -20.20 6.77 25.22
N TRP A 140 -19.66 7.54 26.16
CA TRP A 140 -18.23 7.58 26.50
C TRP A 140 -18.03 7.86 27.99
N GLY A 141 -16.84 7.59 28.51
CA GLY A 141 -16.59 7.74 29.94
C GLY A 141 -15.13 7.64 30.34
N VAL A 142 -14.89 7.50 31.64
CA VAL A 142 -13.57 7.35 32.24
C VAL A 142 -13.48 6.01 32.98
N TRP A 143 -12.28 5.45 33.07
CA TRP A 143 -12.06 4.18 33.75
C TRP A 143 -12.54 4.20 35.22
N GLY A 144 -13.37 3.22 35.56
CA GLY A 144 -13.90 2.98 36.88
C GLY A 144 -13.65 1.55 37.35
N ARG A 145 -13.78 1.33 38.66
CA ARG A 145 -13.52 0.05 39.32
C ARG A 145 -14.76 -0.43 40.08
N ASP A 146 -15.15 -1.67 39.83
CA ASP A 146 -16.19 -2.36 40.59
C ASP A 146 -15.58 -3.44 41.50
N PRO A 147 -15.92 -3.49 42.80
CA PRO A 147 -15.38 -4.49 43.73
C PRO A 147 -15.80 -5.93 43.40
N ARG A 148 -16.91 -6.14 42.65
CA ARG A 148 -17.36 -7.48 42.22
C ARG A 148 -16.38 -8.20 41.32
N ALA A 149 -15.42 -7.49 40.71
CA ALA A 149 -14.30 -8.10 39.99
C ALA A 149 -13.36 -8.94 40.88
N ALA A 150 -13.52 -8.91 42.21
CA ALA A 150 -12.85 -9.81 43.13
C ALA A 150 -13.65 -11.10 43.42
N THR A 151 -14.96 -11.13 43.16
CA THR A 151 -15.89 -12.16 43.66
C THR A 151 -16.22 -13.26 42.64
N GLY A 152 -15.52 -13.30 41.50
CA GLY A 152 -15.54 -14.41 40.52
C GLY A 152 -16.74 -14.47 39.56
N ALA A 153 -17.95 -14.09 39.99
CA ALA A 153 -19.15 -14.12 39.15
C ALA A 153 -19.21 -12.96 38.12
N PRO A 154 -19.62 -13.20 36.87
CA PRO A 154 -19.87 -12.14 35.89
C PRO A 154 -20.95 -11.16 36.36
N PHE A 155 -20.76 -9.87 36.08
CA PHE A 155 -21.70 -8.82 36.47
C PHE A 155 -21.88 -7.78 35.36
N GLU A 156 -23.04 -7.14 35.31
CA GLU A 156 -23.33 -6.14 34.29
C GLU A 156 -22.55 -4.84 34.50
N ILE A 157 -22.05 -4.28 33.39
CA ILE A 157 -21.36 -3.00 33.31
C ILE A 157 -22.06 -2.10 32.26
N PRO A 158 -21.97 -0.76 32.39
CA PRO A 158 -22.57 0.13 31.41
C PRO A 158 -21.90 -0.01 30.04
N MET A 159 -20.58 0.15 30.00
CA MET A 159 -19.71 0.07 28.82
C MET A 159 -18.23 -0.01 29.25
N THR A 160 -17.34 -0.29 28.30
CA THR A 160 -15.88 -0.23 28.49
C THR A 160 -15.19 -0.14 27.11
N GLY A 161 -13.88 0.04 27.09
CA GLY A 161 -13.10 0.01 25.85
C GLY A 161 -13.20 -1.34 25.13
N LEU A 162 -13.03 -1.33 23.80
CA LEU A 162 -13.06 -2.53 22.95
C LEU A 162 -11.67 -3.11 22.70
N GLY A 163 -10.82 -3.19 23.73
CA GLY A 163 -9.53 -3.88 23.63
C GLY A 163 -9.64 -5.41 23.78
N GLN A 164 -10.71 -5.90 24.42
CA GLN A 164 -11.06 -7.31 24.54
C GLN A 164 -12.57 -7.46 24.70
N TRP A 165 -13.22 -8.28 23.86
CA TRP A 165 -14.61 -8.71 24.07
C TRP A 165 -14.90 -10.06 23.41
N LEU A 166 -15.83 -10.81 24.01
CA LEU A 166 -16.27 -12.15 23.63
C LEU A 166 -17.78 -12.13 23.39
N MET A 167 -18.25 -12.73 22.30
CA MET A 167 -19.67 -12.87 22.01
C MET A 167 -19.95 -14.10 21.13
N ARG A 168 -21.17 -14.65 21.23
CA ARG A 168 -21.66 -15.68 20.30
C ARG A 168 -21.83 -15.06 18.91
N LYS A 169 -21.29 -15.73 17.88
CA LYS A 169 -21.29 -15.23 16.49
C LYS A 169 -22.70 -14.95 15.96
N GLU A 170 -23.67 -15.82 16.27
CA GLU A 170 -25.07 -15.65 15.84
C GLU A 170 -25.78 -14.47 16.53
N ALA A 171 -25.30 -14.05 17.70
CA ALA A 171 -25.84 -12.88 18.41
C ALA A 171 -25.10 -11.58 18.07
N TRP A 172 -23.98 -11.65 17.33
CA TRP A 172 -23.14 -10.50 16.99
C TRP A 172 -23.92 -9.50 16.11
N PRO A 173 -24.19 -8.28 16.60
CA PRO A 173 -25.00 -7.32 15.85
C PRO A 173 -24.21 -6.60 14.76
N GLY A 174 -22.87 -6.64 14.79
CA GLY A 174 -22.02 -5.80 13.94
C GLY A 174 -22.01 -4.32 14.34
N PHE A 175 -21.11 -3.57 13.70
CA PHE A 175 -21.00 -2.12 13.86
C PHE A 175 -21.90 -1.37 12.85
N ASN A 176 -22.07 -0.06 13.05
CA ASN A 176 -22.70 0.78 12.03
C ASN A 176 -21.79 0.84 10.78
N PRO A 177 -22.29 0.53 9.58
CA PRO A 177 -21.47 0.49 8.37
C PRO A 177 -20.98 1.88 7.90
N LEU A 178 -21.51 2.97 8.47
CA LEU A 178 -21.04 4.33 8.23
C LEU A 178 -19.83 4.70 9.09
N PHE A 179 -19.42 3.86 10.05
CA PHE A 179 -18.25 4.14 10.87
C PHE A 179 -16.99 4.16 10.03
N ARG A 180 -16.12 5.15 10.29
CA ARG A 180 -14.86 5.36 9.57
C ARG A 180 -13.75 5.75 10.52
N GLY A 181 -12.50 5.60 10.09
CA GLY A 181 -11.35 5.99 10.89
C GLY A 181 -11.32 5.31 12.27
N PHE A 182 -11.04 6.08 13.32
CA PHE A 182 -10.85 5.60 14.68
C PHE A 182 -11.79 6.32 15.67
N GLY A 183 -12.44 5.56 16.56
CA GLY A 183 -13.11 6.04 17.76
C GLY A 183 -14.63 6.20 17.61
N GLY A 184 -15.36 6.03 18.71
CA GLY A 184 -16.82 6.18 18.78
C GLY A 184 -17.58 4.84 18.70
N GLU A 185 -16.88 3.73 18.46
CA GLU A 185 -17.45 2.39 18.50
C GLU A 185 -17.69 1.86 19.92
N GLU A 186 -16.91 2.33 20.88
CA GLU A 186 -17.05 1.98 22.29
C GLU A 186 -18.28 2.65 22.89
N GLY A 187 -18.99 1.96 23.79
CA GLY A 187 -20.28 2.42 24.31
C GLY A 187 -21.44 2.24 23.31
N TYR A 188 -21.25 2.60 22.04
CA TYR A 188 -22.20 2.32 20.96
C TYR A 188 -22.51 0.82 20.87
N LEU A 189 -21.47 -0.03 20.77
CA LEU A 189 -21.67 -1.48 20.66
C LEU A 189 -22.41 -2.06 21.88
N HIS A 190 -22.07 -1.60 23.08
CA HIS A 190 -22.72 -2.04 24.33
C HIS A 190 -24.22 -1.71 24.32
N GLU A 191 -24.58 -0.51 23.86
CA GLU A 191 -25.97 -0.08 23.78
C GLU A 191 -26.74 -0.80 22.67
N VAL A 192 -26.12 -1.06 21.52
CA VAL A 192 -26.69 -1.92 20.47
C VAL A 192 -27.01 -3.31 21.02
N VAL A 193 -26.06 -3.93 21.74
CA VAL A 193 -26.27 -5.26 22.35
C VAL A 193 -27.41 -5.21 23.38
N ARG A 194 -27.46 -4.17 24.21
CA ARG A 194 -28.52 -3.98 25.20
C ARG A 194 -29.90 -3.90 24.57
N ARG A 195 -30.03 -3.13 23.48
CA ARG A 195 -31.29 -2.98 22.74
C ARG A 195 -31.70 -4.24 21.97
N ALA A 196 -30.73 -5.08 21.60
CA ALA A 196 -30.98 -6.40 21.04
C ALA A 196 -31.37 -7.46 22.11
N GLY A 197 -31.50 -7.06 23.37
CA GLY A 197 -31.90 -7.92 24.50
C GLY A 197 -30.75 -8.68 25.16
N GLY A 198 -29.51 -8.34 24.85
CA GLY A 198 -28.32 -8.83 25.57
C GLY A 198 -27.89 -7.90 26.70
N LYS A 199 -26.78 -8.22 27.37
CA LYS A 199 -26.12 -7.39 28.37
C LYS A 199 -24.65 -7.18 28.03
N ALA A 200 -24.06 -6.13 28.61
CA ALA A 200 -22.62 -5.97 28.67
C ALA A 200 -22.11 -6.49 30.03
N LEU A 201 -21.36 -7.58 30.03
CA LEU A 201 -20.89 -8.25 31.24
C LEU A 201 -19.38 -8.06 31.43
N CYS A 202 -18.96 -7.81 32.67
CA CYS A 202 -17.58 -7.96 33.12
C CYS A 202 -17.42 -9.34 33.78
N HIS A 203 -16.60 -10.22 33.20
CA HIS A 203 -16.21 -11.52 33.74
C HIS A 203 -14.90 -11.37 34.53
N PRO A 204 -14.91 -11.51 35.87
CA PRO A 204 -13.74 -11.24 36.74
C PRO A 204 -12.44 -11.98 36.38
N ALA A 205 -12.55 -13.19 35.82
CA ALA A 205 -11.42 -14.02 35.40
C ALA A 205 -10.91 -13.75 33.97
N LEU A 206 -11.62 -12.97 33.13
CA LEU A 206 -11.23 -12.67 31.75
C LEU A 206 -10.23 -11.50 31.67
N ARG A 207 -9.22 -11.52 32.54
CA ARG A 207 -8.30 -10.40 32.76
C ARG A 207 -7.39 -10.19 31.55
N TRP A 208 -7.17 -8.92 31.19
CA TRP A 208 -6.36 -8.54 30.04
C TRP A 208 -5.53 -7.29 30.33
N ARG A 209 -4.33 -7.23 29.75
CA ARG A 209 -3.46 -6.05 29.76
C ARG A 209 -3.43 -5.44 28.38
N HIS A 210 -3.30 -4.13 28.32
CA HIS A 210 -3.28 -3.38 27.08
C HIS A 210 -2.08 -2.45 27.06
N LYS A 211 -1.25 -2.54 26.02
CA LYS A 211 -0.16 -1.59 25.81
C LYS A 211 -0.74 -0.26 25.33
N PHE A 212 -1.05 0.64 26.26
CA PHE A 212 -1.43 2.01 25.90
C PHE A 212 -0.26 2.73 25.24
N ARG A 213 -0.56 3.48 24.17
CA ARG A 213 0.42 4.34 23.53
C ARG A 213 0.56 5.62 24.36
N ASP A 214 1.79 6.02 24.65
CA ASP A 214 2.06 7.31 25.28
C ASP A 214 2.02 8.40 24.19
N VAL A 215 0.95 9.18 24.19
CA VAL A 215 0.77 10.32 23.26
C VAL A 215 1.34 11.62 23.82
N SER A 216 1.97 11.60 25.01
CA SER A 216 2.57 12.77 25.66
C SER A 216 4.03 13.03 25.24
N GLY A 217 4.66 12.08 24.53
CA GLY A 217 6.04 12.18 24.04
C GLY A 217 7.11 11.98 25.11
N TRP A 218 6.75 11.47 26.28
CA TRP A 218 7.67 11.28 27.41
C TRP A 218 8.50 9.99 27.30
N HIS A 219 8.12 9.10 26.39
CA HIS A 219 8.81 7.86 26.06
C HIS A 219 8.90 7.76 24.53
N ASN A 220 9.94 7.10 23.98
CA ASN A 220 10.09 6.79 22.56
C ASN A 220 9.02 5.79 22.05
N ASN A 221 7.73 6.07 22.27
CA ASN A 221 6.62 5.24 21.84
C ASN A 221 6.09 5.81 20.52
N PRO A 222 6.17 5.06 19.41
CA PRO A 222 5.76 5.57 18.11
C PRO A 222 4.24 5.86 18.08
N PRO A 223 3.79 6.89 17.34
CA PRO A 223 2.36 7.13 17.12
C PRO A 223 1.70 5.90 16.46
N PRO A 224 0.37 5.75 16.53
CA PRO A 224 -0.30 4.69 15.80
C PRO A 224 0.03 4.74 14.29
N PRO A 225 0.17 3.58 13.62
CA PRO A 225 0.51 3.47 12.19
C PRO A 225 -0.70 3.81 11.28
N TYR A 226 -1.62 4.61 11.78
CA TYR A 226 -2.82 5.06 11.09
C TYR A 226 -3.19 6.47 11.55
N PRO A 227 -3.80 7.27 10.67
CA PRO A 227 -4.14 8.64 10.99
C PRO A 227 -5.26 8.70 12.04
N LEU A 228 -5.12 9.63 12.99
CA LEU A 228 -6.14 9.94 13.99
C LEU A 228 -6.83 11.26 13.63
N HIS A 229 -7.95 11.17 12.91
CA HIS A 229 -8.76 12.34 12.60
C HIS A 229 -9.88 12.51 13.63
N LEU A 230 -9.90 13.65 14.32
CA LEU A 230 -10.97 13.98 15.27
C LEU A 230 -12.35 14.00 14.58
N SER A 231 -12.40 14.41 13.32
CA SER A 231 -13.62 14.43 12.51
C SER A 231 -14.22 13.05 12.27
N ASP A 232 -13.41 11.99 12.23
CA ASP A 232 -13.89 10.60 12.12
C ASP A 232 -14.52 10.14 13.42
N HIS A 233 -13.88 10.40 14.56
CA HIS A 233 -14.45 10.09 15.87
C HIS A 233 -15.77 10.86 16.09
N VAL A 234 -15.80 12.15 15.79
CA VAL A 234 -17.04 12.96 15.89
C VAL A 234 -18.12 12.44 14.95
N TRP A 235 -17.77 12.09 13.71
CA TRP A 235 -18.69 11.47 12.76
C TRP A 235 -19.31 10.19 13.33
N ASN A 236 -18.50 9.25 13.82
CA ASN A 236 -18.95 7.97 14.36
C ASN A 236 -19.88 8.17 15.57
N LEU A 237 -19.55 9.10 16.47
CA LEU A 237 -20.44 9.45 17.58
C LEU A 237 -21.78 9.99 17.07
N LEU A 238 -21.77 10.92 16.11
CA LEU A 238 -23.00 11.48 15.54
C LEU A 238 -23.87 10.41 14.89
N VAL A 239 -23.33 9.59 13.98
CA VAL A 239 -24.13 8.56 13.30
C VAL A 239 -24.56 7.44 14.26
N GLY A 240 -23.70 7.01 15.18
CA GLY A 240 -24.00 5.96 16.15
C GLY A 240 -25.11 6.35 17.13
N HIS A 241 -25.07 7.58 17.68
CA HIS A 241 -26.13 8.07 18.56
C HIS A 241 -27.45 8.27 17.80
N ARG A 242 -27.38 8.71 16.54
CA ARG A 242 -28.57 8.88 15.70
C ARG A 242 -29.23 7.56 15.35
N GLU A 243 -28.49 6.51 15.01
CA GLU A 243 -29.05 5.15 14.85
C GLU A 243 -29.80 4.72 16.11
N LEU A 244 -29.22 5.00 17.28
CA LEU A 244 -29.81 4.68 18.57
C LEU A 244 -30.90 5.69 19.01
N GLY A 245 -31.23 6.72 18.25
CA GLY A 245 -32.19 7.73 18.68
C GLY A 245 -31.82 8.37 20.03
N ILE A 246 -30.53 8.59 20.28
CA ILE A 246 -30.01 9.26 21.48
C ILE A 246 -29.62 10.70 21.10
N GLU A 247 -30.32 11.68 21.66
CA GLU A 247 -29.98 13.10 21.45
C GLU A 247 -28.75 13.49 22.27
N ALA A 248 -27.57 13.40 21.66
CA ALA A 248 -26.28 13.74 22.29
C ALA A 248 -25.46 14.78 21.51
N THR A 249 -26.03 15.44 20.49
CA THR A 249 -25.31 16.37 19.60
C THR A 249 -24.58 17.48 20.36
N GLU A 250 -25.22 18.06 21.37
CA GLU A 250 -24.60 19.12 22.21
C GLU A 250 -23.50 18.57 23.13
N GLN A 251 -23.67 17.37 23.69
CA GLN A 251 -22.67 16.70 24.52
C GLN A 251 -21.43 16.34 23.68
N ILE A 252 -21.64 15.82 22.46
CA ILE A 252 -20.57 15.52 21.50
C ILE A 252 -19.83 16.81 21.14
N ARG A 253 -20.56 17.90 20.88
CA ARG A 253 -19.96 19.22 20.61
C ARG A 253 -19.09 19.70 21.76
N ALA A 254 -19.62 19.68 22.97
CA ALA A 254 -18.95 20.17 24.17
C ALA A 254 -17.69 19.38 24.50
N HIS A 255 -17.72 18.06 24.31
CA HIS A 255 -16.63 17.17 24.71
C HIS A 255 -15.57 17.00 23.61
N PHE A 256 -15.99 16.67 22.39
CA PHE A 256 -15.11 16.35 21.28
C PHE A 256 -15.07 17.46 20.22
N GLY A 257 -16.23 17.96 19.83
CA GLY A 257 -16.40 18.89 18.71
C GLY A 257 -15.81 20.29 18.91
N LYS A 258 -15.59 20.75 20.15
CA LYS A 258 -15.03 22.09 20.45
C LYS A 258 -13.65 22.37 19.83
N ARG A 259 -12.93 21.32 19.45
CA ARG A 259 -11.62 21.40 18.79
C ARG A 259 -11.72 21.47 17.26
N LEU A 260 -12.91 21.26 16.69
CA LEU A 260 -13.18 21.40 15.27
C LEU A 260 -13.61 22.84 14.95
N GLY A 261 -13.32 23.31 13.73
CA GLY A 261 -13.83 24.60 13.27
C GLY A 261 -15.36 24.57 13.12
N ALA A 262 -16.04 25.69 13.39
CA ALA A 262 -17.51 25.76 13.34
C ALA A 262 -18.10 25.25 12.01
N ARG A 263 -17.49 25.63 10.88
CA ARG A 263 -17.90 25.19 9.55
C ARG A 263 -17.77 23.68 9.34
N GLU A 264 -16.70 23.08 9.86
CA GLU A 264 -16.47 21.64 9.78
C GLU A 264 -17.47 20.88 10.65
N TRP A 265 -17.72 21.36 11.87
CA TRP A 265 -18.75 20.82 12.76
C TRP A 265 -20.13 20.83 12.09
N ASP A 266 -20.56 21.98 11.56
CA ASP A 266 -21.87 22.10 10.91
C ASP A 266 -22.00 21.16 9.70
N ALA A 267 -20.93 21.02 8.90
CA ALA A 267 -20.89 20.09 7.79
C ALA A 267 -21.01 18.63 8.24
N LEU A 268 -20.31 18.23 9.32
CA LEU A 268 -20.40 16.89 9.88
C LEU A 268 -21.80 16.57 10.40
N VAL A 269 -22.43 17.51 11.13
CA VAL A 269 -23.80 17.32 11.64
C VAL A 269 -24.80 17.18 10.49
N GLN A 270 -24.72 18.04 9.47
CA GLN A 270 -25.59 17.96 8.30
C GLN A 270 -25.41 16.63 7.55
N ALA A 271 -24.16 16.25 7.27
CA ALA A 271 -23.85 15.01 6.56
C ALA A 271 -24.28 13.76 7.37
N ALA A 272 -24.05 13.74 8.69
CA ALA A 272 -24.49 12.65 9.55
C ALA A 272 -26.02 12.57 9.60
N SER A 273 -26.71 13.71 9.60
CA SER A 273 -28.17 13.75 9.57
C SER A 273 -28.76 13.21 8.27
N ALA A 274 -28.11 13.47 7.14
CA ALA A 274 -28.51 12.96 5.84
C ALA A 274 -28.25 11.45 5.70
N ALA A 275 -27.08 10.98 6.18
CA ALA A 275 -26.68 9.57 6.08
C ALA A 275 -27.41 8.66 7.07
N GLN A 276 -27.67 9.15 8.29
CA GLN A 276 -28.37 8.42 9.35
C GLN A 276 -29.47 9.31 9.94
N PRO A 277 -30.74 9.13 9.54
CA PRO A 277 -31.86 9.80 10.20
C PRO A 277 -31.94 9.44 11.69
N PHE A 278 -32.36 10.39 12.52
CA PHE A 278 -32.45 10.18 13.98
C PHE A 278 -33.50 9.13 14.34
N GLY A 279 -33.12 8.13 15.12
CA GLY A 279 -33.92 6.94 15.42
C GLY A 279 -34.26 6.10 14.18
N GLY A 280 -33.66 6.42 13.03
CA GLY A 280 -33.84 5.68 11.79
C GLY A 280 -33.13 4.34 11.86
N PRO A 281 -33.55 3.37 11.02
CA PRO A 281 -32.90 2.07 10.97
C PRO A 281 -31.42 2.23 10.61
N ARG A 282 -30.59 1.31 11.11
CA ARG A 282 -29.22 1.16 10.64
C ARG A 282 -29.24 0.98 9.11
N PRO A 283 -28.40 1.69 8.35
CA PRO A 283 -28.28 1.48 6.92
C PRO A 283 -27.84 0.04 6.68
N GLU A 284 -28.59 -0.69 5.88
CA GLU A 284 -28.20 -2.02 5.43
C GLU A 284 -27.83 -1.96 3.96
N VAL A 285 -26.66 -2.51 3.63
CA VAL A 285 -26.32 -2.76 2.22
C VAL A 285 -27.22 -3.91 1.76
N LYS A 286 -28.04 -3.66 0.73
CA LYS A 286 -28.87 -4.70 0.13
C LYS A 286 -27.97 -5.83 -0.37
N ARG A 287 -28.05 -7.00 0.27
CA ARG A 287 -27.33 -8.21 -0.17
C ARG A 287 -27.64 -8.49 -1.65
N GLN A 288 -26.62 -8.88 -2.39
CA GLN A 288 -26.73 -9.22 -3.81
C GLN A 288 -26.33 -10.69 -3.97
N LYS A 289 -27.04 -11.42 -4.81
CA LYS A 289 -26.67 -12.77 -5.24
C LYS A 289 -25.87 -12.67 -6.54
N ILE A 290 -24.57 -12.90 -6.45
CA ILE A 290 -23.64 -12.73 -7.57
C ILE A 290 -23.17 -14.12 -8.05
N LEU A 291 -23.34 -14.38 -9.34
CA LEU A 291 -22.70 -15.52 -9.99
C LEU A 291 -21.37 -15.08 -10.61
N ALA A 292 -20.25 -15.62 -10.13
CA ALA A 292 -18.94 -15.47 -10.76
C ALA A 292 -18.71 -16.62 -11.76
N VAL A 293 -18.66 -16.31 -13.05
CA VAL A 293 -18.38 -17.30 -14.10
C VAL A 293 -16.90 -17.30 -14.46
N TRP A 294 -16.23 -18.44 -14.29
CA TRP A 294 -14.83 -18.61 -14.66
C TRP A 294 -14.72 -19.55 -15.87
N TYR A 295 -13.90 -19.23 -16.87
CA TYR A 295 -13.84 -20.02 -18.10
C TYR A 295 -12.45 -20.10 -18.73
N SER A 296 -12.11 -21.26 -19.32
CA SER A 296 -10.80 -21.50 -19.92
C SER A 296 -10.79 -22.54 -21.03
N ASP A 297 -9.90 -22.36 -22.01
CA ASP A 297 -9.56 -23.39 -23.00
C ASP A 297 -8.37 -24.27 -22.57
N ASN A 298 -7.90 -24.14 -21.33
CA ASN A 298 -6.76 -24.85 -20.75
C ASN A 298 -5.39 -24.54 -21.38
N THR A 299 -5.28 -23.50 -22.22
CA THR A 299 -4.02 -23.25 -22.95
C THR A 299 -3.11 -22.18 -22.34
N ALA A 300 -3.62 -21.39 -21.39
CA ALA A 300 -2.76 -20.54 -20.55
C ALA A 300 -1.86 -21.41 -19.64
N PRO A 301 -0.73 -20.87 -19.14
CA PRO A 301 0.18 -21.61 -18.26
C PRO A 301 -0.52 -22.23 -17.04
N ALA A 302 -0.16 -23.46 -16.68
CA ALA A 302 -0.85 -24.22 -15.64
C ALA A 302 -0.86 -23.53 -14.26
N GLU A 303 0.28 -22.96 -13.83
CA GLU A 303 0.33 -22.23 -12.55
C GLU A 303 -0.49 -20.94 -12.58
N LEU A 304 -0.59 -20.26 -13.74
CA LEU A 304 -1.48 -19.10 -13.88
C LEU A 304 -2.95 -19.51 -13.72
N LEU A 305 -3.38 -20.57 -14.42
CA LEU A 305 -4.76 -21.08 -14.30
C LEU A 305 -5.10 -21.44 -12.86
N LYS A 306 -4.16 -22.07 -12.16
CA LYS A 306 -4.29 -22.42 -10.74
C LYS A 306 -4.36 -21.17 -9.84
N HIS A 307 -3.50 -20.17 -10.06
CA HIS A 307 -3.53 -18.91 -9.30
C HIS A 307 -4.81 -18.12 -9.54
N SER A 308 -5.26 -18.00 -10.80
CA SER A 308 -6.54 -17.35 -11.14
C SER A 308 -7.71 -18.04 -10.46
N ALA A 309 -7.85 -19.36 -10.62
CA ALA A 309 -8.88 -20.15 -9.96
C ALA A 309 -8.86 -19.99 -8.44
N ALA A 310 -7.66 -20.03 -7.84
CA ALA A 310 -7.49 -19.85 -6.40
C ALA A 310 -7.89 -18.45 -5.93
N SER A 311 -7.55 -17.41 -6.70
CA SER A 311 -7.90 -16.02 -6.35
C SER A 311 -9.40 -15.76 -6.38
N VAL A 312 -10.13 -16.26 -7.40
CA VAL A 312 -11.59 -16.11 -7.51
C VAL A 312 -12.28 -16.81 -6.34
N VAL A 313 -11.87 -18.03 -6.03
CA VAL A 313 -12.43 -18.79 -4.91
C VAL A 313 -12.07 -18.15 -3.57
N ALA A 314 -10.86 -17.60 -3.41
CA ALA A 314 -10.46 -16.87 -2.21
C ALA A 314 -11.25 -15.58 -2.02
N ALA A 315 -11.57 -14.85 -3.10
CA ALA A 315 -12.43 -13.68 -3.07
C ALA A 315 -13.87 -14.04 -2.70
N GLN A 316 -14.41 -15.14 -3.24
CA GLN A 316 -15.73 -15.66 -2.85
C GLN A 316 -15.77 -16.02 -1.36
N ALA A 317 -14.79 -16.79 -0.87
CA ALA A 317 -14.74 -17.22 0.53
C ALA A 317 -14.55 -16.08 1.53
N GLN A 318 -14.02 -14.94 1.08
CA GLN A 318 -13.79 -13.75 1.92
C GLN A 318 -14.85 -12.66 1.74
N THR A 319 -15.88 -12.89 0.92
CA THR A 319 -16.99 -11.94 0.75
C THR A 319 -17.82 -11.90 2.03
N LEU A 320 -18.06 -10.70 2.57
CA LEU A 320 -18.76 -10.51 3.84
C LEU A 320 -20.21 -10.07 3.66
N ARG A 321 -20.46 -9.20 2.68
CA ARG A 321 -21.73 -8.47 2.53
C ARG A 321 -22.66 -9.06 1.48
N HIS A 322 -22.17 -9.91 0.59
CA HIS A 322 -22.95 -10.47 -0.52
C HIS A 322 -22.80 -11.98 -0.61
N ASP A 323 -23.71 -12.59 -1.38
CA ASP A 323 -23.74 -14.03 -1.56
C ASP A 323 -23.16 -14.35 -2.94
N VAL A 324 -22.02 -15.02 -2.97
CA VAL A 324 -21.27 -15.28 -4.21
C VAL A 324 -21.20 -16.78 -4.48
N THR A 325 -21.60 -17.16 -5.70
CA THR A 325 -21.41 -18.51 -6.23
C THR A 325 -20.40 -18.47 -7.36
N VAL A 326 -19.39 -19.35 -7.34
CA VAL A 326 -18.41 -19.49 -8.42
C VAL A 326 -18.77 -20.72 -9.27
N SER A 327 -18.89 -20.55 -10.59
CA SER A 327 -19.09 -21.65 -11.53
C SER A 327 -18.04 -21.61 -12.64
N ALA A 328 -17.20 -22.64 -12.69
CA ALA A 328 -16.04 -22.72 -13.57
C ALA A 328 -16.24 -23.72 -14.72
N CYS A 329 -15.98 -23.32 -15.97
CA CYS A 329 -16.14 -24.16 -17.15
C CYS A 329 -14.88 -24.17 -18.01
N SER A 330 -14.25 -25.34 -18.18
CA SER A 330 -13.03 -25.48 -18.99
C SER A 330 -13.02 -26.76 -19.82
N TRP A 331 -12.16 -26.85 -20.84
CA TRP A 331 -12.06 -28.04 -21.69
C TRP A 331 -11.62 -29.30 -20.93
N ALA A 332 -10.79 -29.12 -19.89
CA ALA A 332 -10.28 -30.15 -19.01
C ALA A 332 -10.14 -29.63 -17.57
N PRO A 333 -10.07 -30.50 -16.55
CA PRO A 333 -9.84 -30.07 -15.17
C PRO A 333 -8.48 -29.37 -15.01
N ILE A 334 -8.42 -28.39 -14.10
CA ILE A 334 -7.18 -27.69 -13.71
C ILE A 334 -6.64 -28.33 -12.43
N ALA A 335 -5.43 -28.90 -12.50
CA ALA A 335 -4.81 -29.55 -11.36
C ALA A 335 -4.62 -28.55 -10.19
N GLY A 336 -5.12 -28.91 -9.01
CA GLY A 336 -5.04 -28.08 -7.80
C GLY A 336 -5.98 -26.86 -7.77
N ALA A 337 -6.86 -26.68 -8.76
CA ALA A 337 -7.84 -25.61 -8.73
C ALA A 337 -8.93 -25.87 -7.66
N PRO A 338 -9.22 -24.90 -6.78
CA PRO A 338 -10.05 -25.13 -5.59
C PRO A 338 -11.56 -25.03 -5.82
N PHE A 339 -12.07 -25.50 -6.96
CA PHE A 339 -13.50 -25.40 -7.30
C PHE A 339 -14.39 -26.45 -6.61
N ASP A 340 -13.83 -27.46 -5.96
CA ASP A 340 -14.60 -28.48 -5.21
C ASP A 340 -14.74 -28.07 -3.74
N ARG A 341 -15.56 -27.06 -3.48
CA ARG A 341 -15.85 -26.56 -2.12
C ARG A 341 -17.20 -25.84 -2.06
N PRO A 342 -17.79 -25.63 -0.87
CA PRO A 342 -19.06 -24.92 -0.74
C PRO A 342 -19.04 -23.55 -1.45
N GLY A 343 -20.03 -23.31 -2.32
CA GLY A 343 -20.15 -22.06 -3.07
C GLY A 343 -19.27 -21.96 -4.32
N ALA A 344 -18.45 -22.98 -4.63
CA ALA A 344 -17.71 -23.07 -5.88
C ALA A 344 -17.99 -24.42 -6.57
N GLN A 345 -18.00 -24.43 -7.89
CA GLN A 345 -18.17 -25.66 -8.67
C GLN A 345 -17.46 -25.58 -10.01
N TRP A 346 -17.07 -26.74 -10.53
CA TRP A 346 -16.46 -26.88 -11.85
C TRP A 346 -17.17 -27.93 -12.68
N GLY A 347 -17.10 -27.80 -14.00
CA GLY A 347 -17.43 -28.90 -14.89
C GLY A 347 -16.95 -28.68 -16.31
N GLN A 348 -16.65 -29.79 -16.96
CA GLN A 348 -16.05 -29.84 -18.28
C GLN A 348 -16.96 -29.27 -19.38
N PHE A 349 -16.39 -28.50 -20.30
CA PHE A 349 -17.08 -28.00 -21.48
C PHE A 349 -17.47 -29.14 -22.43
N ARG A 350 -18.74 -29.16 -22.85
CA ARG A 350 -19.33 -30.25 -23.67
C ARG A 350 -19.50 -29.93 -25.16
N GLY A 351 -19.20 -28.69 -25.58
CA GLY A 351 -19.28 -28.28 -26.97
C GLY A 351 -18.00 -28.58 -27.76
N THR A 352 -17.97 -28.16 -29.02
CA THR A 352 -16.79 -28.27 -29.89
C THR A 352 -15.64 -27.41 -29.33
N GLN A 353 -14.50 -28.03 -29.02
CA GLN A 353 -13.32 -27.38 -28.45
C GLN A 353 -12.50 -26.65 -29.54
N VAL A 354 -13.04 -25.54 -30.03
CA VAL A 354 -12.36 -24.63 -30.97
C VAL A 354 -12.24 -23.26 -30.34
N ARG A 355 -11.16 -22.52 -30.62
CA ARG A 355 -11.01 -21.15 -30.13
C ARG A 355 -11.93 -20.20 -30.90
N GLY A 356 -12.61 -19.32 -30.18
CA GLY A 356 -13.47 -18.29 -30.74
C GLY A 356 -14.53 -17.80 -29.75
N TYR A 357 -15.13 -16.65 -30.05
CA TYR A 357 -16.14 -16.02 -29.19
C TYR A 357 -17.36 -16.91 -28.93
N GLY A 358 -17.77 -17.72 -29.91
CA GLY A 358 -18.86 -18.69 -29.74
C GLY A 358 -18.58 -19.72 -28.64
N THR A 359 -17.34 -20.19 -28.54
CA THR A 359 -16.92 -21.14 -27.49
C THR A 359 -16.90 -20.47 -26.12
N ILE A 360 -16.40 -19.23 -26.02
CA ILE A 360 -16.43 -18.44 -24.77
C ILE A 360 -17.88 -18.28 -24.29
N LEU A 361 -18.79 -17.85 -25.17
CA LEU A 361 -20.21 -17.68 -24.85
C LEU A 361 -20.87 -18.98 -24.42
N ALA A 362 -20.53 -20.11 -25.06
CA ALA A 362 -21.04 -21.43 -24.70
C ALA A 362 -20.50 -21.91 -23.35
N GLN A 363 -19.24 -21.61 -23.00
CA GLN A 363 -18.69 -21.92 -21.67
C GLN A 363 -19.36 -21.12 -20.56
N ILE A 364 -19.56 -19.80 -20.78
CA ILE A 364 -20.28 -18.91 -19.86
C ILE A 364 -21.71 -19.41 -19.64
N GLU A 365 -22.43 -19.73 -20.72
CA GLU A 365 -23.77 -20.30 -20.64
C GLU A 365 -23.80 -21.60 -19.84
N GLN A 366 -22.89 -22.55 -20.15
CA GLN A 366 -22.84 -23.82 -19.45
C GLN A 366 -22.52 -23.64 -17.95
N ALA A 367 -21.65 -22.68 -17.61
CA ALA A 367 -21.36 -22.33 -16.23
C ALA A 367 -22.59 -21.74 -15.52
N HIS A 368 -23.33 -20.85 -16.18
CA HIS A 368 -24.56 -20.25 -15.66
C HIS A 368 -25.65 -21.29 -15.42
N GLN A 369 -25.96 -22.12 -16.42
CA GLN A 369 -26.99 -23.18 -16.32
C GLN A 369 -26.68 -24.20 -15.21
N ARG A 370 -25.40 -24.51 -15.00
CA ARG A 370 -24.99 -25.41 -13.92
C ARG A 370 -25.13 -24.75 -12.54
N ALA A 371 -24.97 -23.43 -12.47
CA ALA A 371 -25.01 -22.71 -11.20
C ALA A 371 -26.42 -22.61 -10.59
N GLY A 372 -27.44 -22.49 -11.44
CA GLY A 372 -28.82 -22.37 -11.00
C GLY A 372 -29.78 -22.09 -12.15
N ALA A 373 -31.05 -21.91 -11.81
CA ALA A 373 -32.09 -21.53 -12.75
C ALA A 373 -31.98 -20.03 -13.12
N PRO A 374 -32.49 -19.63 -14.30
CA PRO A 374 -32.62 -18.22 -14.65
C PRO A 374 -33.42 -17.45 -13.58
N GLY A 375 -32.79 -16.45 -12.94
CA GLY A 375 -33.39 -15.65 -11.88
C GLY A 375 -32.89 -15.96 -10.46
N ASP A 376 -32.04 -16.97 -10.29
CA ASP A 376 -31.43 -17.28 -8.98
C ASP A 376 -30.38 -16.24 -8.54
N PHE A 377 -29.86 -15.45 -9.48
CA PHE A 377 -28.82 -14.45 -9.28
C PHE A 377 -29.30 -13.06 -9.68
N ASP A 378 -28.89 -12.04 -8.93
CA ASP A 378 -29.12 -10.63 -9.24
C ASP A 378 -28.19 -10.15 -10.36
N ALA A 379 -26.97 -10.69 -10.40
CA ALA A 379 -25.95 -10.31 -11.36
C ALA A 379 -24.95 -11.44 -11.67
N VAL A 380 -24.28 -11.32 -12.82
CA VAL A 380 -23.23 -12.23 -13.30
C VAL A 380 -21.93 -11.45 -13.47
N ALA A 381 -20.90 -11.81 -12.70
CA ALA A 381 -19.54 -11.30 -12.78
C ALA A 381 -18.69 -12.22 -13.66
N PHE A 382 -17.93 -11.66 -14.59
CA PHE A 382 -17.10 -12.43 -15.50
C PHE A 382 -15.67 -12.53 -14.98
N CYS A 383 -15.18 -13.75 -14.77
CA CYS A 383 -13.84 -14.02 -14.27
C CYS A 383 -12.98 -14.70 -15.34
N GLU A 384 -12.13 -13.94 -16.03
CA GLU A 384 -11.20 -14.50 -17.02
C GLU A 384 -10.09 -15.32 -16.33
N HIS A 385 -9.60 -16.36 -17.02
CA HIS A 385 -8.68 -17.34 -16.44
C HIS A 385 -7.24 -16.87 -16.24
N ASP A 386 -6.90 -15.74 -16.86
CA ASP A 386 -5.61 -15.05 -16.80
C ASP A 386 -5.70 -13.81 -15.91
N VAL A 387 -6.76 -13.71 -15.09
CA VAL A 387 -6.97 -12.61 -14.15
C VAL A 387 -6.91 -13.10 -12.70
N LEU A 388 -6.25 -12.32 -11.85
CA LEU A 388 -6.21 -12.47 -10.40
C LEU A 388 -7.18 -11.49 -9.75
N TYR A 389 -7.97 -11.97 -8.80
CA TYR A 389 -8.99 -11.18 -8.10
C TYR A 389 -8.64 -10.98 -6.63
N PRO A 390 -8.66 -9.74 -6.12
CA PRO A 390 -8.34 -9.46 -4.71
C PRO A 390 -9.46 -9.96 -3.78
N PRO A 391 -9.17 -10.29 -2.52
CA PRO A 391 -10.16 -10.82 -1.57
C PRO A 391 -11.46 -10.02 -1.41
N GLY A 392 -11.39 -8.69 -1.46
CA GLY A 392 -12.54 -7.79 -1.33
C GLY A 392 -13.29 -7.52 -2.64
N TYR A 393 -12.97 -8.20 -3.74
CA TYR A 393 -13.52 -7.90 -5.07
C TYR A 393 -15.05 -7.93 -5.11
N PHE A 394 -15.67 -9.02 -4.66
CA PHE A 394 -17.13 -9.16 -4.74
C PHE A 394 -17.88 -8.31 -3.71
N ASP A 395 -17.25 -7.98 -2.60
CA ASP A 395 -17.74 -6.97 -1.65
C ASP A 395 -17.90 -5.62 -2.36
N ARG A 396 -16.86 -5.15 -3.08
CA ARG A 396 -16.90 -3.89 -3.83
C ARG A 396 -17.93 -3.91 -4.97
N VAL A 397 -18.00 -5.01 -5.73
CA VAL A 397 -18.95 -5.17 -6.83
C VAL A 397 -20.39 -5.18 -6.32
N GLY A 398 -20.67 -5.94 -5.26
CA GLY A 398 -22.00 -6.02 -4.68
C GLY A 398 -22.44 -4.71 -4.03
N ASP A 399 -21.54 -3.98 -3.38
CA ASP A 399 -21.83 -2.66 -2.83
C ASP A 399 -22.21 -1.68 -3.96
N ALA A 400 -21.49 -1.72 -5.08
CA ALA A 400 -21.80 -0.89 -6.25
C ALA A 400 -23.15 -1.27 -6.88
N LEU A 401 -23.48 -2.56 -6.98
CA LEU A 401 -24.80 -3.04 -7.41
C LEU A 401 -25.91 -2.57 -6.46
N ALA A 402 -25.68 -2.61 -5.15
CA ALA A 402 -26.65 -2.20 -4.15
C ALA A 402 -26.90 -0.68 -4.19
N ALA A 403 -25.84 0.11 -4.34
CA ALA A 403 -25.90 1.56 -4.42
C ALA A 403 -26.50 2.07 -5.74
N ASN A 404 -26.43 1.28 -6.82
CA ASN A 404 -26.90 1.67 -8.15
C ASN A 404 -27.94 0.66 -8.68
N PRO A 405 -29.16 0.64 -8.10
CA PRO A 405 -30.18 -0.38 -8.41
C PRO A 405 -30.64 -0.37 -9.87
N SER A 406 -30.55 0.77 -10.56
CA SER A 406 -30.93 0.92 -11.96
C SER A 406 -29.80 0.70 -12.97
N ALA A 407 -28.55 0.60 -12.53
CA ALA A 407 -27.43 0.41 -13.45
C ALA A 407 -27.47 -1.03 -14.03
N PRO A 408 -27.46 -1.22 -15.36
CA PRO A 408 -27.47 -2.55 -15.97
C PRO A 408 -26.11 -3.25 -15.84
N VAL A 409 -25.04 -2.48 -15.65
CA VAL A 409 -23.65 -2.95 -15.58
C VAL A 409 -22.93 -2.22 -14.45
N VAL A 410 -22.14 -2.98 -13.69
CA VAL A 410 -21.05 -2.47 -12.87
C VAL A 410 -19.74 -2.73 -13.59
N SER A 411 -18.98 -1.67 -13.84
CA SER A 411 -17.65 -1.70 -14.43
C SER A 411 -16.60 -1.44 -13.35
N HIS A 412 -15.81 -2.47 -13.04
CA HIS A 412 -14.76 -2.40 -12.03
C HIS A 412 -13.46 -1.90 -12.65
N LEU A 413 -13.26 -0.57 -12.67
CA LEU A 413 -12.13 0.03 -13.36
C LEU A 413 -10.81 -0.08 -12.60
N ASP A 414 -10.80 -0.60 -11.37
CA ASP A 414 -9.60 -0.77 -10.55
C ASP A 414 -8.86 -2.09 -10.87
N TYR A 415 -8.08 -2.04 -11.95
CA TYR A 415 -7.25 -3.14 -12.43
C TYR A 415 -5.91 -2.65 -12.97
N ILE A 416 -4.95 -3.57 -13.02
CA ILE A 416 -3.58 -3.41 -13.56
C ILE A 416 -3.18 -4.63 -14.40
N GLY A 417 -2.05 -4.53 -15.11
CA GLY A 417 -1.45 -5.66 -15.82
C GLY A 417 -0.29 -6.28 -15.05
N LEU A 418 0.16 -7.46 -15.49
CA LEU A 418 1.40 -8.10 -15.09
C LEU A 418 2.02 -8.79 -16.31
N ASN A 419 3.29 -8.52 -16.60
CA ASN A 419 4.05 -9.30 -17.57
C ASN A 419 5.43 -9.70 -17.03
N ALA A 420 6.26 -10.29 -17.88
CA ALA A 420 7.61 -10.70 -17.53
C ALA A 420 8.47 -9.57 -16.96
N THR A 421 8.15 -8.30 -17.25
CA THR A 421 8.90 -7.13 -16.76
C THR A 421 8.37 -6.51 -15.47
N GLY A 422 7.28 -7.05 -14.91
CA GLY A 422 6.68 -6.59 -13.66
C GLY A 422 5.23 -6.14 -13.80
N TRP A 423 4.75 -5.45 -12.76
CA TRP A 423 3.41 -4.88 -12.69
C TRP A 423 3.25 -3.77 -13.72
N GLN A 424 2.24 -3.83 -14.58
CA GLN A 424 2.04 -2.91 -15.70
C GLN A 424 0.94 -1.89 -15.39
N ALA A 425 1.21 -0.62 -15.71
CA ALA A 425 0.20 0.42 -15.62
C ALA A 425 -0.82 0.27 -16.76
N VAL A 426 -2.03 0.79 -16.55
CA VAL A 426 -3.06 0.81 -17.58
C VAL A 426 -2.84 2.02 -18.49
N ARG A 427 -2.54 1.78 -19.76
CA ARG A 427 -2.36 2.81 -20.80
C ARG A 427 -3.68 3.49 -21.13
N ALA A 428 -4.73 2.70 -21.29
CA ALA A 428 -6.08 3.15 -21.58
C ALA A 428 -7.06 2.28 -20.81
N ARG A 429 -7.85 2.91 -19.93
CA ARG A 429 -8.88 2.19 -19.17
C ARG A 429 -10.02 1.84 -20.11
N HIS A 430 -10.03 0.58 -20.51
CA HIS A 430 -11.18 -0.05 -21.14
C HIS A 430 -12.07 -0.68 -20.07
N GLU A 431 -13.22 -1.18 -20.49
CA GLU A 431 -14.15 -1.92 -19.66
C GLU A 431 -14.19 -3.37 -20.18
N PRO A 432 -13.06 -4.10 -20.12
CA PRO A 432 -12.98 -5.46 -20.65
C PRO A 432 -13.91 -6.38 -19.87
N LEU A 433 -14.41 -7.44 -20.51
CA LEU A 433 -15.40 -8.33 -19.93
C LEU A 433 -15.06 -8.78 -18.49
N HIS A 434 -13.80 -9.13 -18.19
CA HIS A 434 -13.37 -9.58 -16.85
C HIS A 434 -13.48 -8.53 -15.72
N GLN A 435 -13.78 -7.27 -16.05
CA GLN A 435 -14.08 -6.20 -15.10
C GLN A 435 -15.57 -5.90 -15.02
N LEU A 436 -16.40 -6.56 -15.83
CA LEU A 436 -17.83 -6.31 -15.88
C LEU A 436 -18.59 -7.26 -14.96
N THR A 437 -19.63 -6.70 -14.37
CA THR A 437 -20.70 -7.46 -13.73
C THR A 437 -22.03 -6.96 -14.28
N LEU A 438 -22.77 -7.84 -14.94
CA LEU A 438 -24.04 -7.51 -15.60
C LEU A 438 -25.20 -7.95 -14.70
N ARG A 439 -26.23 -7.12 -14.57
CA ARG A 439 -27.50 -7.58 -13.99
C ARG A 439 -28.09 -8.73 -14.81
N ALA A 440 -28.88 -9.59 -14.17
CA ALA A 440 -29.36 -10.82 -14.80
C ALA A 440 -30.17 -10.61 -16.10
N ASP A 441 -30.93 -9.53 -16.22
CA ASP A 441 -31.62 -9.11 -17.44
C ASP A 441 -30.64 -8.63 -18.52
N ALA A 442 -29.71 -7.74 -18.17
CA ALA A 442 -28.66 -7.27 -19.07
C ALA A 442 -27.76 -8.41 -19.57
N PHE A 443 -27.41 -9.36 -18.68
CA PHE A 443 -26.66 -10.57 -19.01
C PHE A 443 -27.36 -11.41 -20.08
N ARG A 444 -28.65 -11.71 -19.90
CA ARG A 444 -29.44 -12.51 -20.86
C ARG A 444 -29.53 -11.83 -22.22
N ALA A 445 -29.87 -10.54 -22.24
CA ALA A 445 -29.92 -9.76 -23.47
C ALA A 445 -28.55 -9.71 -24.17
N ASN A 446 -27.47 -9.53 -23.40
CA ASN A 446 -26.10 -9.50 -23.90
C ASN A 446 -25.69 -10.85 -24.52
N GLN A 447 -25.99 -11.96 -23.85
CA GLN A 447 -25.70 -13.31 -24.35
C GLN A 447 -26.47 -13.63 -25.63
N GLU A 448 -27.77 -13.34 -25.69
CA GLU A 448 -28.60 -13.52 -26.89
C GLU A 448 -28.00 -12.76 -28.07
N ARG A 449 -27.68 -11.47 -27.88
CA ARG A 449 -27.03 -10.64 -28.91
C ARG A 449 -25.70 -11.23 -29.36
N ALA A 450 -24.78 -11.48 -28.43
CA ALA A 450 -23.42 -11.93 -28.77
C ALA A 450 -23.42 -13.32 -29.46
N LYS A 451 -24.35 -14.21 -29.10
CA LYS A 451 -24.55 -15.49 -29.81
C LYS A 451 -25.02 -15.28 -31.25
N ASN A 452 -25.97 -14.37 -31.47
CA ASN A 452 -26.45 -14.05 -32.80
C ASN A 452 -25.34 -13.44 -33.68
N ASP A 453 -24.53 -12.54 -33.13
CA ASP A 453 -23.37 -11.97 -33.83
C ASP A 453 -22.37 -13.07 -34.23
N ALA A 454 -22.08 -14.01 -33.32
CA ALA A 454 -21.18 -15.13 -33.57
C ALA A 454 -21.69 -16.08 -34.66
N LEU A 455 -23.01 -16.34 -34.72
CA LEU A 455 -23.63 -17.16 -35.76
C LEU A 455 -23.57 -16.51 -37.14
N ARG A 456 -23.64 -15.17 -37.19
CA ARG A 456 -23.62 -14.39 -38.44
C ARG A 456 -22.21 -14.14 -38.97
N SER A 457 -21.17 -14.61 -38.28
CA SER A 457 -19.77 -14.27 -38.54
C SER A 457 -19.50 -12.76 -38.53
N ASP A 458 -20.33 -12.00 -37.81
CA ASP A 458 -20.11 -10.57 -37.59
C ASP A 458 -18.96 -10.37 -36.58
N VAL A 459 -18.40 -9.16 -36.51
CA VAL A 459 -17.44 -8.81 -35.45
C VAL A 459 -18.14 -8.91 -34.09
N VAL A 460 -17.79 -9.91 -33.29
CA VAL A 460 -18.37 -10.16 -31.96
C VAL A 460 -17.65 -9.30 -30.92
N ILE A 461 -18.43 -8.54 -30.16
CA ILE A 461 -17.99 -7.84 -28.95
C ILE A 461 -18.74 -8.46 -27.77
N LEU A 462 -17.99 -8.98 -26.80
CA LEU A 462 -18.57 -9.69 -25.66
C LEU A 462 -19.21 -8.71 -24.66
N GLU A 463 -18.64 -7.51 -24.55
CA GLU A 463 -19.14 -6.43 -23.72
C GLU A 463 -20.50 -5.89 -24.24
N PRO A 464 -21.42 -5.49 -23.34
CA PRO A 464 -22.67 -4.84 -23.72
C PRO A 464 -22.46 -3.43 -24.30
N ASP A 465 -23.55 -2.87 -24.85
CA ASP A 465 -23.64 -1.50 -25.36
C ASP A 465 -22.55 -1.12 -26.37
N ARG A 466 -22.34 -2.00 -27.35
CA ARG A 466 -21.42 -1.78 -28.49
C ARG A 466 -21.67 -0.40 -29.13
N GLY A 467 -20.72 0.53 -28.94
CA GLY A 467 -20.75 1.88 -29.51
C GLY A 467 -21.72 2.87 -28.84
N GLY A 468 -22.36 2.49 -27.74
CA GLY A 468 -23.20 3.38 -26.92
C GLY A 468 -22.38 4.21 -25.92
N ALA A 469 -23.02 5.22 -25.32
CA ALA A 469 -22.36 6.16 -24.41
C ALA A 469 -22.01 5.58 -23.02
N ARG A 470 -22.50 4.36 -22.68
CA ARG A 470 -22.28 3.67 -21.39
C ARG A 470 -22.45 4.58 -20.15
N THR A 471 -23.35 5.56 -20.25
CA THR A 471 -23.57 6.58 -19.22
C THR A 471 -24.25 6.03 -17.98
N ASP A 472 -25.07 5.00 -18.18
CA ASP A 472 -25.93 4.45 -17.13
C ASP A 472 -25.23 3.34 -16.34
N TRP A 473 -23.95 3.07 -16.64
CA TRP A 473 -23.14 2.08 -15.96
C TRP A 473 -22.61 2.64 -14.64
N ALA A 474 -22.68 1.83 -13.59
CA ALA A 474 -21.99 2.13 -12.34
C ALA A 474 -20.51 1.81 -12.48
N ARG A 475 -19.63 2.68 -11.96
CA ARG A 475 -18.18 2.53 -12.07
C ARG A 475 -17.53 2.49 -10.70
N ILE A 476 -16.73 1.46 -10.46
CA ILE A 476 -15.83 1.39 -9.31
C ILE A 476 -14.50 1.96 -9.77
N THR A 477 -14.15 3.15 -9.27
CA THR A 477 -12.93 3.84 -9.68
C THR A 477 -11.71 3.31 -8.93
N PRO A 478 -10.53 3.27 -9.58
CA PRO A 478 -9.25 3.00 -8.92
C PRO A 478 -8.94 4.00 -7.82
N THR A 479 -8.20 3.56 -6.81
CA THR A 479 -7.64 4.45 -5.78
C THR A 479 -6.59 5.41 -6.37
N ALA A 480 -5.85 4.97 -7.38
CA ALA A 480 -4.93 5.81 -8.14
C ALA A 480 -4.96 5.46 -9.64
N PRO A 481 -4.74 6.43 -10.56
CA PRO A 481 -4.79 6.20 -12.00
C PRO A 481 -3.84 5.12 -12.53
N SER A 482 -2.67 4.95 -11.92
CA SER A 482 -1.70 3.91 -12.28
C SER A 482 -2.06 2.52 -11.76
N GLY A 483 -2.95 2.44 -10.75
CA GLY A 483 -3.21 1.22 -9.98
C GLY A 483 -2.04 0.76 -9.11
N ALA A 484 -1.05 1.64 -8.85
CA ALA A 484 0.09 1.34 -7.96
C ALA A 484 -0.30 1.28 -6.47
N THR A 485 -1.53 1.65 -6.12
CA THR A 485 -2.05 1.63 -4.75
C THR A 485 -3.39 0.90 -4.71
N GLY A 486 -3.74 0.36 -3.54
CA GLY A 486 -5.00 -0.35 -3.31
C GLY A 486 -4.94 -1.84 -3.62
N THR A 487 -6.07 -2.41 -4.01
CA THR A 487 -6.24 -3.84 -4.32
C THR A 487 -6.84 -4.01 -5.71
N PRO A 488 -6.07 -3.77 -6.78
CA PRO A 488 -6.58 -3.92 -8.14
C PRO A 488 -6.68 -5.40 -8.52
N SER A 489 -7.62 -5.76 -9.41
CA SER A 489 -7.52 -7.03 -10.15
C SER A 489 -6.32 -6.99 -11.10
N VAL A 490 -5.68 -8.14 -11.36
CA VAL A 490 -4.47 -8.20 -12.19
C VAL A 490 -4.73 -9.06 -13.40
N HIS A 491 -4.64 -8.48 -14.59
CA HIS A 491 -4.61 -9.24 -15.84
C HIS A 491 -3.16 -9.64 -16.18
N VAL A 492 -2.89 -10.94 -16.18
CA VAL A 492 -1.55 -11.49 -16.45
C VAL A 492 -1.35 -11.60 -17.95
N ASN A 493 -0.61 -10.65 -18.53
CA ASN A 493 -0.38 -10.53 -19.95
C ASN A 493 0.70 -11.52 -20.45
N HIS A 494 0.33 -12.80 -20.54
CA HIS A 494 1.17 -13.87 -21.10
C HIS A 494 0.99 -14.01 -22.62
N SER A 495 1.95 -14.63 -23.31
CA SER A 495 1.88 -14.86 -24.76
C SER A 495 1.36 -16.27 -25.14
N ALA A 496 1.35 -17.22 -24.20
CA ALA A 496 0.99 -18.60 -24.46
C ALA A 496 -0.53 -18.83 -24.38
N GLY A 497 -1.20 -19.17 -25.48
CA GLY A 497 -2.60 -19.62 -25.41
C GLY A 497 -3.59 -18.53 -24.99
N ARG A 498 -3.44 -17.32 -25.52
CA ARG A 498 -4.36 -16.20 -25.28
C ARG A 498 -5.77 -16.55 -25.75
N PHE A 499 -6.71 -16.56 -24.81
CA PHE A 499 -8.12 -16.80 -25.08
C PHE A 499 -8.92 -15.49 -25.21
N THR A 500 -8.38 -14.38 -24.68
CA THR A 500 -8.84 -12.99 -24.88
C THR A 500 -7.66 -12.11 -25.34
N ALA A 501 -7.95 -10.99 -26.01
CA ALA A 501 -6.93 -10.19 -26.72
C ALA A 501 -6.60 -8.83 -26.06
N HIS A 502 -7.07 -8.57 -24.83
CA HIS A 502 -6.99 -7.25 -24.20
C HIS A 502 -5.57 -6.84 -23.76
N GLY A 503 -4.66 -7.80 -23.58
CA GLY A 503 -3.32 -7.59 -23.04
C GLY A 503 -2.45 -6.58 -23.79
N ASP A 504 -2.52 -6.51 -25.13
CA ASP A 504 -1.57 -5.70 -25.91
C ASP A 504 -1.99 -4.23 -26.09
N VAL A 505 -3.26 -3.91 -25.80
CA VAL A 505 -3.82 -2.57 -26.04
C VAL A 505 -4.03 -1.82 -24.73
N CYS A 506 -4.41 -2.52 -23.66
CA CYS A 506 -4.84 -1.90 -22.42
C CYS A 506 -3.68 -1.49 -21.50
N TYR A 507 -2.53 -2.16 -21.60
CA TYR A 507 -1.44 -2.04 -20.63
C TYR A 507 -0.18 -1.46 -21.26
N GLU A 508 0.61 -0.77 -20.44
CA GLU A 508 1.95 -0.36 -20.82
C GLU A 508 2.82 -1.60 -21.11
N PRO A 509 3.64 -1.61 -22.17
CA PRO A 509 4.40 -2.79 -22.58
C PRO A 509 5.47 -3.21 -21.56
N ARG A 510 5.87 -2.29 -20.67
CA ARG A 510 6.82 -2.52 -19.58
C ARG A 510 6.16 -2.34 -18.22
N GLY A 511 6.59 -3.14 -17.25
CA GLY A 511 6.22 -3.01 -15.86
C GLY A 511 6.81 -1.73 -15.24
N PHE A 512 6.06 -1.08 -14.35
CA PHE A 512 6.51 0.06 -13.57
C PHE A 512 7.25 -0.35 -12.29
N ALA A 513 7.01 -1.56 -11.78
CA ALA A 513 7.65 -2.08 -10.58
C ALA A 513 7.67 -3.62 -10.55
N LEU A 514 8.60 -4.20 -9.80
CA LEU A 514 8.63 -5.63 -9.50
C LEU A 514 7.86 -6.00 -8.22
N TRP A 515 7.44 -5.00 -7.45
CA TRP A 515 6.71 -5.16 -6.19
C TRP A 515 5.44 -4.30 -6.19
N HIS A 516 4.35 -4.82 -5.63
CA HIS A 516 3.06 -4.13 -5.48
C HIS A 516 2.58 -4.22 -4.03
N PRO A 517 2.02 -3.15 -3.43
CA PRO A 517 1.55 -3.13 -2.04
C PRO A 517 0.69 -4.33 -1.59
N HIS A 518 -0.31 -4.70 -2.39
CA HIS A 518 -1.20 -5.82 -2.07
C HIS A 518 -0.68 -7.19 -2.57
N TRP A 519 -0.16 -7.24 -3.80
CA TRP A 519 0.18 -8.49 -4.47
C TRP A 519 1.63 -8.92 -4.16
N GLY A 520 2.47 -8.05 -3.63
CA GLY A 520 3.88 -8.33 -3.35
C GLY A 520 4.73 -8.44 -4.62
N GLU A 521 5.72 -9.33 -4.60
CA GLU A 521 6.64 -9.52 -5.72
C GLU A 521 5.97 -10.18 -6.94
N ALA A 522 6.15 -9.56 -8.12
CA ALA A 522 5.61 -10.00 -9.39
C ALA A 522 6.00 -11.44 -9.77
N LYS A 523 7.22 -11.88 -9.40
CA LYS A 523 7.72 -13.24 -9.68
C LYS A 523 6.88 -14.36 -9.07
N HIS A 524 6.09 -14.07 -8.03
CA HIS A 524 5.21 -15.06 -7.40
C HIS A 524 3.92 -15.29 -8.21
N TRP A 525 3.58 -14.36 -9.11
CA TRP A 525 2.33 -14.37 -9.86
C TRP A 525 2.55 -14.55 -11.37
N TRP A 526 3.73 -14.20 -11.87
CA TRP A 526 4.13 -14.41 -13.24
C TRP A 526 4.43 -15.91 -13.50
N PRO A 527 3.81 -16.55 -14.51
CA PRO A 527 3.96 -17.99 -14.73
C PRO A 527 5.26 -18.41 -15.43
N GLY A 528 6.12 -17.46 -15.81
CA GLY A 528 7.40 -17.72 -16.46
C GLY A 528 8.57 -17.11 -15.68
N ASP A 529 9.73 -17.10 -16.30
CA ASP A 529 10.85 -16.32 -15.77
C ASP A 529 10.55 -14.83 -15.92
N MET A 530 10.81 -14.06 -14.85
CA MET A 530 10.77 -12.61 -14.94
C MET A 530 11.89 -12.15 -15.86
N SER A 531 11.53 -11.46 -16.93
CA SER A 531 12.41 -10.55 -17.62
C SER A 531 12.62 -9.36 -16.68
N THR A 532 13.58 -9.42 -15.76
CA THR A 532 14.03 -8.20 -15.07
C THR A 532 14.26 -7.12 -16.11
N VAL A 533 14.24 -5.83 -15.75
CA VAL A 533 14.71 -4.77 -16.65
C VAL A 533 16.21 -4.99 -16.89
N THR A 534 16.48 -5.96 -17.74
CA THR A 534 17.71 -6.52 -18.30
C THR A 534 17.44 -6.75 -19.79
N ASP A 535 16.57 -5.92 -20.37
CA ASP A 535 16.61 -5.53 -21.78
C ASP A 535 16.97 -4.03 -21.91
N VAL A 536 17.80 -3.54 -20.99
CA VAL A 536 19.11 -3.07 -21.46
C VAL A 536 19.88 -4.36 -21.69
N ALA A 537 20.07 -4.72 -22.97
CA ALA A 537 20.72 -5.94 -23.45
C ALA A 537 21.68 -6.59 -22.44
N THR A 538 21.28 -7.66 -21.76
CA THR A 538 22.23 -8.51 -21.01
C THR A 538 23.03 -9.45 -21.91
N ASP A 539 22.66 -9.51 -23.18
CA ASP A 539 23.49 -9.95 -24.29
C ASP A 539 24.64 -8.96 -24.63
N GLN A 540 24.71 -7.76 -24.03
CA GLN A 540 25.97 -7.01 -23.91
C GLN A 540 26.84 -7.44 -22.72
N PHE A 541 26.34 -8.29 -21.81
CA PHE A 541 27.06 -8.69 -20.57
C PHE A 541 27.37 -10.19 -20.45
N LYS A 542 27.22 -10.97 -21.53
CA LYS A 542 28.06 -12.16 -21.75
C LYS A 542 29.46 -11.84 -22.30
N GLY A 543 29.87 -10.56 -22.27
CA GLY A 543 31.19 -10.10 -22.74
C GLY A 543 31.86 -9.01 -21.90
N ALA A 544 31.33 -8.63 -20.72
CA ALA A 544 32.07 -7.77 -19.81
C ALA A 544 33.13 -8.62 -19.11
N GLY A 545 34.24 -8.86 -19.82
CA GLY A 545 35.43 -9.49 -19.25
C GLY A 545 35.78 -8.86 -17.91
N CYS A 546 36.32 -9.68 -17.02
CA CYS A 546 36.89 -9.29 -15.73
C CYS A 546 37.50 -7.88 -15.79
N SER A 547 37.13 -6.97 -14.88
CA SER A 547 37.65 -5.59 -14.86
C SER A 547 39.17 -5.54 -14.76
N ALA A 548 39.78 -6.54 -14.12
CA ALA A 548 41.23 -6.74 -14.12
C ALA A 548 41.75 -7.01 -15.53
N CYS A 549 41.08 -7.87 -16.30
CA CYS A 549 41.41 -8.18 -17.69
C CYS A 549 41.12 -7.01 -18.65
N GLU A 550 40.18 -6.12 -18.34
CA GLU A 550 39.96 -4.91 -19.13
C GLU A 550 40.99 -3.84 -18.81
N ALA A 551 41.23 -3.55 -17.54
CA ALA A 551 42.24 -2.60 -17.09
C ALA A 551 43.64 -2.98 -17.63
N SER A 552 43.99 -4.27 -17.58
CA SER A 552 45.29 -4.77 -18.06
C SER A 552 45.48 -4.69 -19.59
N LYS A 553 44.44 -4.36 -20.37
CA LYS A 553 44.54 -4.19 -21.84
C LYS A 553 44.97 -2.78 -22.25
N HIS A 554 45.00 -1.83 -21.32
CA HIS A 554 45.20 -0.42 -21.62
C HIS A 554 46.53 0.08 -21.10
N LEU A 555 47.32 0.72 -21.97
CA LEU A 555 48.64 1.23 -21.60
C LEU A 555 48.59 2.57 -20.85
N THR A 556 47.50 3.34 -21.01
CA THR A 556 47.31 4.66 -20.38
C THR A 556 45.91 4.82 -19.78
N LEU A 557 45.75 5.76 -18.83
CA LEU A 557 44.43 6.11 -18.26
C LEU A 557 43.48 6.68 -19.32
N GLU A 558 44.01 7.42 -20.31
CA GLU A 558 43.23 7.95 -21.42
C GLU A 558 42.65 6.83 -22.29
N SER A 559 43.48 5.84 -22.67
CA SER A 559 42.99 4.72 -23.50
C SER A 559 41.96 3.89 -22.74
N TRP A 560 42.16 3.71 -21.42
CA TRP A 560 41.21 3.01 -20.56
C TRP A 560 39.88 3.77 -20.44
N ALA A 561 39.90 5.06 -20.11
CA ALA A 561 38.70 5.88 -20.00
C ALA A 561 37.93 5.96 -21.34
N LYS A 562 38.64 6.10 -22.46
CA LYS A 562 38.03 6.08 -23.80
C LYS A 562 37.33 4.76 -24.09
N ALA A 563 37.98 3.63 -23.79
CA ALA A 563 37.38 2.31 -23.96
C ALA A 563 36.14 2.16 -23.05
N ALA A 564 36.23 2.61 -21.80
CA ALA A 564 35.14 2.62 -20.83
C ALA A 564 33.92 3.46 -21.29
N ALA A 565 34.15 4.59 -21.96
CA ALA A 565 33.08 5.43 -22.51
C ALA A 565 32.39 4.80 -23.73
N THR A 566 33.13 4.00 -24.51
CA THR A 566 32.59 3.38 -25.74
C THR A 566 31.98 2.00 -25.50
N LYS A 567 32.46 1.26 -24.50
CA LYS A 567 32.03 -0.10 -24.19
C LYS A 567 30.73 -0.02 -23.40
N PRO A 568 29.61 -0.53 -23.94
CA PRO A 568 28.33 -0.44 -23.26
C PRO A 568 28.40 -1.05 -21.85
N SER A 569 27.87 -0.30 -20.89
CA SER A 569 27.72 -0.63 -19.45
C SER A 569 26.57 0.17 -18.87
N ASP A 570 26.16 -0.16 -17.66
CA ASP A 570 25.25 0.63 -16.82
C ASP A 570 25.79 2.03 -16.45
N PHE A 571 26.96 2.44 -16.98
CA PHE A 571 27.60 3.72 -16.68
C PHE A 571 28.36 4.39 -17.84
N HIS A 572 28.61 3.70 -18.96
CA HIS A 572 29.51 4.19 -20.02
C HIS A 572 29.20 5.61 -20.52
N GLU A 573 27.92 5.97 -20.62
CA GLU A 573 27.48 7.32 -21.02
C GLU A 573 27.82 8.41 -20.00
N HIS A 574 28.07 8.03 -18.74
CA HIS A 574 28.48 8.93 -17.65
C HIS A 574 30.00 9.10 -17.56
N VAL A 575 30.79 8.29 -18.26
CA VAL A 575 32.26 8.36 -18.23
C VAL A 575 32.78 9.73 -18.66
N PRO A 576 32.30 10.34 -19.77
CA PRO A 576 32.73 11.69 -20.14
C PRO A 576 32.34 12.73 -19.08
N THR A 577 31.12 12.66 -18.55
CA THR A 577 30.64 13.58 -17.51
C THR A 577 31.50 13.51 -16.25
N LEU A 578 31.80 12.30 -15.76
CA LEU A 578 32.60 12.12 -14.54
C LEU A 578 34.08 12.51 -14.76
N ARG A 579 34.63 12.23 -15.95
CA ARG A 579 35.97 12.70 -16.33
C ARG A 579 36.05 14.23 -16.33
N ASP A 580 35.08 14.90 -16.93
CA ASP A 580 35.08 16.37 -17.06
C ASP A 580 34.92 17.07 -15.71
N LEU A 581 34.16 16.45 -14.77
CA LEU A 581 34.12 16.89 -13.37
C LEU A 581 35.47 16.68 -12.68
N ALA A 582 36.08 15.50 -12.83
CA ALA A 582 37.37 15.19 -12.23
C ALA A 582 38.51 16.09 -12.78
N ALA A 583 38.42 16.54 -14.04
CA ALA A 583 39.37 17.50 -14.63
C ALA A 583 39.34 18.89 -13.98
N GLN A 584 38.27 19.21 -13.24
CA GLN A 584 38.16 20.44 -12.45
C GLN A 584 38.64 20.23 -11.00
N CYS A 585 39.16 19.05 -10.68
CA CYS A 585 39.51 18.63 -9.33
C CYS A 585 41.01 18.29 -9.22
N THR A 586 41.56 18.46 -8.03
CA THR A 586 42.91 18.04 -7.66
C THR A 586 42.92 16.70 -6.92
N SER A 587 41.76 16.28 -6.41
CA SER A 587 41.56 15.03 -5.69
C SER A 587 40.17 14.46 -5.95
N ALA A 588 40.06 13.13 -6.07
CA ALA A 588 38.79 12.43 -6.10
C ALA A 588 38.80 11.22 -5.16
N THR A 589 37.64 10.92 -4.60
CA THR A 589 37.41 9.74 -3.78
C THR A 589 36.20 8.97 -4.27
N GLU A 590 36.30 7.65 -4.29
CA GLU A 590 35.22 6.74 -4.64
C GLU A 590 34.83 5.87 -3.44
N LEU A 591 33.54 5.85 -3.12
CA LEU A 591 32.91 4.89 -2.21
C LEU A 591 31.98 4.00 -3.03
N SER A 592 32.49 2.86 -3.51
CA SER A 592 31.65 1.93 -4.24
C SER A 592 32.06 0.47 -4.03
N LEU A 593 31.06 -0.41 -4.01
CA LEU A 593 31.25 -1.87 -4.05
C LEU A 593 31.45 -2.38 -5.50
N TRP A 594 31.43 -1.44 -6.44
CA TRP A 594 31.26 -1.63 -7.87
C TRP A 594 32.61 -1.64 -8.60
N THR A 595 32.75 -2.49 -9.61
CA THR A 595 34.04 -2.75 -10.31
C THR A 595 33.99 -2.33 -11.79
N LYS A 596 33.58 -1.10 -12.06
CA LYS A 596 33.14 -0.63 -13.39
C LYS A 596 33.69 0.79 -13.72
N PRO A 597 33.36 1.41 -14.87
CA PRO A 597 34.14 2.52 -15.49
C PRO A 597 34.43 3.81 -14.72
N ALA A 598 33.82 4.07 -13.57
CA ALA A 598 33.97 5.35 -12.85
C ALA A 598 35.43 5.62 -12.44
N ASP A 599 36.16 4.59 -11.98
CA ASP A 599 37.56 4.70 -11.60
C ASP A 599 38.44 5.25 -12.73
N ALA A 600 38.27 4.70 -13.93
CA ALA A 600 39.02 5.14 -15.11
C ALA A 600 38.67 6.57 -15.51
N ALA A 601 37.38 6.94 -15.42
CA ALA A 601 36.91 8.29 -15.70
C ALA A 601 37.56 9.33 -14.77
N MET A 602 37.52 9.07 -13.46
CA MET A 602 38.09 9.97 -12.45
C MET A 602 39.62 10.02 -12.53
N ALA A 603 40.28 8.86 -12.60
CA ALA A 603 41.73 8.80 -12.67
C ALA A 603 42.28 9.51 -13.92
N HIS A 604 41.62 9.38 -15.07
CA HIS A 604 41.99 10.10 -16.28
C HIS A 604 41.73 11.61 -16.15
N GLY A 605 40.55 12.00 -15.64
CA GLY A 605 40.17 13.40 -15.48
C GLY A 605 41.12 14.19 -14.58
N LEU A 606 41.54 13.59 -13.46
CA LEU A 606 42.51 14.18 -12.50
C LEU A 606 43.89 14.51 -13.12
N GLY A 607 44.19 13.97 -14.30
CA GLY A 607 45.42 14.25 -15.03
C GLY A 607 46.68 13.77 -14.30
N ALA A 608 47.81 14.42 -14.62
CA ALA A 608 49.12 14.01 -14.13
C ALA A 608 49.39 14.35 -12.65
N THR A 609 48.68 15.33 -12.10
CA THR A 609 48.96 15.89 -10.77
C THR A 609 47.93 15.52 -9.71
N GLY A 610 46.71 15.09 -10.09
CA GLY A 610 45.66 14.77 -9.12
C GLY A 610 45.83 13.42 -8.42
N SER A 611 45.24 13.31 -7.24
CA SER A 611 45.22 12.10 -6.40
C SER A 611 43.85 11.40 -6.44
N PHE A 612 43.85 10.07 -6.39
CA PHE A 612 42.63 9.26 -6.42
C PHE A 612 42.63 8.25 -5.27
N THR A 613 41.55 8.25 -4.48
CA THR A 613 41.33 7.27 -3.40
C THR A 613 40.11 6.41 -3.72
N SER A 614 40.24 5.09 -3.62
CA SER A 614 39.11 4.16 -3.75
C SER A 614 38.97 3.38 -2.44
N VAL A 615 37.79 3.45 -1.83
CA VAL A 615 37.47 2.75 -0.57
C VAL A 615 36.43 1.66 -0.87
N CYS A 616 36.74 0.44 -0.47
CA CYS A 616 35.89 -0.72 -0.68
C CYS A 616 36.17 -1.76 0.41
N PRO A 617 35.18 -2.55 0.89
CA PRO A 617 35.40 -3.56 1.94
C PRO A 617 36.49 -4.60 1.60
N ARG A 618 36.82 -4.75 0.31
CA ARG A 618 37.87 -5.65 -0.18
C ARG A 618 38.66 -4.98 -1.31
N PRO A 619 39.95 -5.33 -1.50
CA PRO A 619 40.73 -4.81 -2.61
C PRO A 619 40.06 -5.07 -3.96
N LYS A 620 39.90 -4.04 -4.79
CA LYS A 620 39.34 -4.20 -6.14
C LYS A 620 40.40 -4.71 -7.11
N PRO A 621 40.05 -5.61 -8.05
CA PRO A 621 41.03 -6.16 -9.00
C PRO A 621 41.75 -5.08 -9.83
N GLN A 622 41.09 -3.96 -10.14
CA GLN A 622 41.68 -2.87 -10.93
C GLN A 622 42.67 -1.97 -10.15
N TRP A 623 42.79 -2.12 -8.82
CA TRP A 623 43.71 -1.31 -8.01
C TRP A 623 45.18 -1.53 -8.37
N ALA A 624 45.56 -2.73 -8.79
CA ALA A 624 46.93 -3.00 -9.25
C ALA A 624 47.27 -2.15 -10.49
N GLU A 625 46.32 -2.00 -11.40
CA GLU A 625 46.49 -1.22 -12.62
C GLU A 625 46.45 0.28 -12.35
N LEU A 626 45.55 0.74 -11.47
CA LEU A 626 45.56 2.13 -11.00
C LEU A 626 46.88 2.47 -10.30
N THR A 627 47.41 1.57 -9.48
CA THR A 627 48.74 1.73 -8.85
C THR A 627 49.84 1.81 -9.90
N ARG A 628 49.80 0.96 -10.94
CA ARG A 628 50.77 0.98 -12.04
C ARG A 628 50.73 2.29 -12.83
N LEU A 629 49.53 2.79 -13.12
CA LEU A 629 49.32 3.96 -13.98
C LEU A 629 49.43 5.30 -13.24
N MET A 630 49.05 5.35 -11.97
CA MET A 630 49.06 6.56 -11.15
C MET A 630 50.25 6.64 -10.18
N GLY A 631 50.88 5.51 -9.87
CA GLY A 631 51.94 5.42 -8.86
C GLY A 631 51.44 5.82 -7.48
N ALA A 632 52.23 6.62 -6.76
CA ALA A 632 51.91 7.11 -5.42
C ALA A 632 50.67 8.03 -5.35
N ARG A 633 50.07 8.40 -6.48
CA ARG A 633 48.86 9.23 -6.54
C ARG A 633 47.57 8.43 -6.33
N PHE A 634 47.63 7.10 -6.40
CA PHE A 634 46.49 6.23 -6.13
C PHE A 634 46.61 5.59 -4.74
N THR A 635 45.50 5.58 -3.99
CA THR A 635 45.40 4.88 -2.71
C THR A 635 44.15 4.00 -2.69
N GLY A 636 44.33 2.69 -2.53
CA GLY A 636 43.23 1.74 -2.30
C GLY A 636 43.10 1.42 -0.80
N ILE A 637 41.91 1.62 -0.22
CA ILE A 637 41.63 1.37 1.19
C ILE A 637 40.63 0.22 1.31
N ALA A 638 41.09 -0.92 1.81
CA ALA A 638 40.28 -2.11 2.04
C ALA A 638 39.51 -2.01 3.37
N ALA A 639 38.43 -1.25 3.39
CA ALA A 639 37.58 -1.03 4.56
C ALA A 639 36.13 -0.76 4.13
N ASP A 640 35.18 -0.99 5.05
CA ASP A 640 33.79 -0.58 4.83
C ASP A 640 33.72 0.95 4.67
N PRO A 641 33.15 1.49 3.57
CA PRO A 641 32.94 2.93 3.38
C PRO A 641 32.28 3.64 4.57
N ALA A 642 31.41 2.96 5.32
CA ALA A 642 30.77 3.54 6.50
C ALA A 642 31.68 3.58 7.75
N SER A 643 32.82 2.88 7.72
CA SER A 643 33.70 2.69 8.89
C SER A 643 34.96 3.57 8.89
N VAL A 644 35.29 4.20 7.75
CA VAL A 644 36.51 5.00 7.59
C VAL A 644 36.20 6.39 7.04
N PRO A 645 36.77 7.46 7.63
CA PRO A 645 36.61 8.80 7.07
C PRO A 645 37.35 8.91 5.74
N VAL A 646 36.69 9.48 4.72
CA VAL A 646 37.37 9.82 3.47
C VAL A 646 38.45 10.89 3.70
N PRO A 647 39.56 10.88 2.94
CA PRO A 647 40.48 12.01 2.93
C PRO A 647 39.76 13.26 2.40
N PRO A 648 40.20 14.48 2.78
CA PRO A 648 39.74 15.70 2.12
C PRO A 648 39.87 15.57 0.61
N THR A 649 38.77 15.81 -0.12
CA THR A 649 38.67 15.52 -1.55
C THR A 649 37.86 16.59 -2.27
N ASP A 650 38.18 16.89 -3.53
CA ASP A 650 37.38 17.83 -4.31
C ASP A 650 36.10 17.17 -4.85
N LEU A 651 36.21 15.92 -5.30
CA LEU A 651 35.11 15.11 -5.81
C LEU A 651 34.93 13.86 -4.95
N LEU A 652 33.69 13.56 -4.56
CA LEU A 652 33.30 12.30 -3.94
C LEU A 652 32.21 11.61 -4.77
N PHE A 653 32.51 10.42 -5.27
CA PHE A 653 31.59 9.54 -5.99
C PHE A 653 31.09 8.43 -5.07
N ILE A 654 29.77 8.21 -5.01
CA ILE A 654 29.14 7.20 -4.17
C ILE A 654 28.22 6.30 -5.00
N ASP A 655 28.48 5.00 -4.94
CA ASP A 655 27.64 3.94 -5.53
C ASP A 655 27.77 2.67 -4.67
N THR A 656 27.02 2.65 -3.56
CA THR A 656 27.01 1.57 -2.57
C THR A 656 25.67 0.83 -2.62
N ASP A 657 25.09 0.44 -1.49
CA ASP A 657 23.72 -0.07 -1.47
C ASP A 657 22.75 1.07 -1.85
N HIS A 658 21.77 0.77 -2.69
CA HIS A 658 20.90 1.80 -3.30
C HIS A 658 19.72 2.22 -2.40
N THR A 659 19.93 2.24 -1.08
CA THR A 659 18.91 2.68 -0.10
C THR A 659 19.27 4.01 0.54
N ALA A 660 18.25 4.77 0.95
CA ALA A 660 18.43 6.01 1.69
C ALA A 660 19.17 5.78 3.01
N SER A 661 18.89 4.65 3.68
CA SER A 661 19.54 4.27 4.94
C SER A 661 21.03 3.96 4.79
N ALA A 662 21.49 3.61 3.59
CA ALA A 662 22.91 3.42 3.29
C ALA A 662 23.57 4.72 2.83
N LEU A 663 22.92 5.48 1.94
CA LEU A 663 23.51 6.68 1.36
C LEU A 663 23.56 7.87 2.32
N LEU A 664 22.49 8.15 3.08
CA LEU A 664 22.42 9.34 3.94
C LEU A 664 23.54 9.38 4.99
N PRO A 665 23.84 8.28 5.72
CA PRO A 665 24.97 8.27 6.66
C PRO A 665 26.31 8.59 6.00
N LEU A 666 26.56 8.12 4.78
CA LEU A 666 27.79 8.40 4.04
C LEU A 666 27.89 9.88 3.65
N LEU A 667 26.77 10.48 3.21
CA LEU A 667 26.71 11.91 2.90
C LEU A 667 27.00 12.75 4.15
N GLU A 668 26.32 12.46 5.26
CA GLU A 668 26.50 13.17 6.54
C GLU A 668 27.91 13.00 7.13
N ALA A 669 28.52 11.82 6.99
CA ALA A 669 29.85 11.56 7.53
C ALA A 669 30.98 12.28 6.74
N HIS A 670 30.72 12.66 5.49
CA HIS A 670 31.80 13.05 4.57
C HIS A 670 31.62 14.42 3.90
N HIS A 671 30.42 15.01 3.86
CA HIS A 671 30.18 16.24 3.09
C HIS A 671 31.10 17.41 3.46
N GLU A 672 31.49 17.57 4.72
CA GLU A 672 32.42 18.63 5.16
C GLU A 672 33.83 18.48 4.58
N ARG A 673 34.19 17.25 4.19
CA ARG A 673 35.49 16.90 3.62
C ARG A 673 35.50 17.01 2.09
N VAL A 674 34.33 17.27 1.48
CA VAL A 674 34.18 17.44 0.04
C VAL A 674 34.11 18.91 -0.31
N THR A 675 35.06 19.39 -1.12
CA THR A 675 35.18 20.84 -1.39
C THR A 675 34.37 21.31 -2.61
N LYS A 676 34.12 20.44 -3.60
CA LYS A 676 33.42 20.81 -4.86
C LYS A 676 32.19 19.96 -5.16
N TYR A 677 32.35 18.65 -5.37
CA TYR A 677 31.32 17.82 -6.00
C TYR A 677 30.99 16.54 -5.22
N LEU A 678 29.70 16.30 -4.99
CA LEU A 678 29.15 15.03 -4.56
C LEU A 678 28.38 14.40 -5.73
N VAL A 679 28.73 13.18 -6.09
CA VAL A 679 28.13 12.48 -7.23
C VAL A 679 27.52 11.16 -6.75
N ALA A 680 26.22 10.98 -6.99
CA ALA A 680 25.50 9.76 -6.67
C ALA A 680 24.94 9.11 -7.94
N HIS A 681 25.16 7.81 -8.09
CA HIS A 681 24.63 7.01 -9.20
C HIS A 681 23.30 6.33 -8.82
N CYS A 682 22.67 5.62 -9.76
CA CYS A 682 21.41 4.90 -9.57
C CYS A 682 20.20 5.76 -9.14
N THR A 683 20.26 7.06 -9.42
CA THR A 683 19.27 8.04 -8.94
C THR A 683 17.93 8.06 -9.70
N VAL A 684 17.81 7.23 -10.74
CA VAL A 684 16.54 6.97 -11.44
C VAL A 684 16.04 5.57 -11.14
N THR A 685 16.84 4.53 -11.42
CA THR A 685 16.39 3.13 -11.24
C THR A 685 16.13 2.80 -9.78
N PHE A 686 17.01 3.26 -8.88
CA PHE A 686 16.85 3.08 -7.44
C PHE A 686 16.59 4.41 -6.72
N GLY A 687 16.00 5.36 -7.45
CA GLY A 687 15.77 6.72 -6.95
C GLY A 687 14.75 6.74 -5.82
N GLU A 688 13.51 6.37 -6.11
CA GLU A 688 12.42 6.38 -5.12
C GLU A 688 12.40 5.09 -4.27
N VAL A 689 12.72 3.94 -4.87
CA VAL A 689 12.75 2.64 -4.20
C VAL A 689 14.14 2.05 -4.31
N GLY A 690 14.72 1.59 -3.20
CA GLY A 690 16.07 1.05 -3.16
C GLY A 690 16.18 -0.39 -3.65
N ASP A 691 17.39 -0.94 -3.56
CA ASP A 691 17.74 -2.32 -3.93
C ASP A 691 17.42 -3.36 -2.83
N LYS A 692 16.89 -2.90 -1.69
CA LYS A 692 16.35 -3.75 -0.60
C LYS A 692 14.82 -3.65 -0.59
N PRO A 693 14.11 -4.75 -0.28
CA PRO A 693 12.65 -4.72 -0.14
C PRO A 693 12.21 -3.60 0.81
N ASP A 694 11.24 -2.80 0.37
CA ASP A 694 10.58 -1.76 1.17
C ASP A 694 11.51 -0.64 1.70
N ALA A 695 12.72 -0.52 1.16
CA ALA A 695 13.65 0.53 1.55
C ALA A 695 13.50 1.77 0.64
N PRO A 696 13.37 2.99 1.20
CA PRO A 696 13.40 4.22 0.41
C PRO A 696 14.69 4.29 -0.41
N GLY A 697 14.59 4.70 -1.67
CA GLY A 697 15.72 4.76 -2.60
C GLY A 697 16.64 5.97 -2.37
N VAL A 698 17.69 6.08 -3.19
CA VAL A 698 18.75 7.09 -3.02
C VAL A 698 18.24 8.53 -3.11
N MET A 699 17.13 8.81 -3.81
CA MET A 699 16.55 10.15 -3.89
C MET A 699 15.99 10.63 -2.56
N HIS A 700 15.53 9.74 -1.68
CA HIS A 700 15.07 10.14 -0.34
C HIS A 700 16.24 10.66 0.51
N ALA A 701 17.39 9.99 0.47
CA ALA A 701 18.61 10.49 1.12
C ALA A 701 19.06 11.83 0.53
N LEU A 702 19.09 11.95 -0.80
CA LEU A 702 19.51 13.19 -1.47
C LEU A 702 18.57 14.37 -1.16
N ARG A 703 17.26 14.15 -1.06
CA ARG A 703 16.29 15.19 -0.63
C ARG A 703 16.54 15.65 0.79
N ALA A 704 16.66 14.71 1.73
CA ALA A 704 16.92 15.02 3.13
C ALA A 704 18.25 15.78 3.30
N PHE A 705 19.31 15.28 2.64
CA PHE A 705 20.63 15.90 2.66
C PHE A 705 20.61 17.33 2.09
N CYS A 706 20.08 17.54 0.89
CA CYS A 706 20.04 18.86 0.27
C CYS A 706 19.13 19.85 1.02
N LEU A 707 18.09 19.38 1.71
CA LEU A 707 17.24 20.22 2.55
C LEU A 707 18.02 20.72 3.78
N LYS A 708 18.79 19.83 4.42
CA LYS A 708 19.61 20.13 5.61
C LYS A 708 20.85 20.97 5.29
N HIS A 709 21.46 20.75 4.12
CA HIS A 709 22.70 21.38 3.68
C HIS A 709 22.46 22.20 2.39
N PRO A 710 21.86 23.40 2.50
CA PRO A 710 21.42 24.19 1.35
C PRO A 710 22.56 24.74 0.47
N GLU A 711 23.80 24.71 0.96
CA GLU A 711 24.99 25.05 0.18
C GLU A 711 25.30 24.01 -0.92
N TRP A 712 24.72 22.82 -0.87
CA TRP A 712 24.77 21.82 -1.94
C TRP A 712 23.62 22.00 -2.91
N VAL A 713 23.91 22.57 -4.08
CA VAL A 713 22.94 22.77 -5.16
C VAL A 713 23.03 21.67 -6.20
N VAL A 714 21.91 21.33 -6.84
CA VAL A 714 21.91 20.37 -7.96
C VAL A 714 22.50 21.03 -9.20
N LYS A 715 23.73 20.66 -9.56
CA LYS A 715 24.39 21.13 -10.78
C LYS A 715 23.72 20.52 -12.02
N ARG A 716 23.42 19.21 -11.94
CA ARG A 716 22.91 18.41 -13.05
C ARG A 716 22.31 17.09 -12.56
N HIS A 717 21.23 16.63 -13.19
CA HIS A 717 20.67 15.29 -12.98
C HIS A 717 20.42 14.55 -14.31
N ASP A 718 21.35 13.68 -14.68
CA ASP A 718 21.25 12.83 -15.86
C ASP A 718 20.33 11.62 -15.58
N ARG A 719 19.49 11.25 -16.57
CA ARG A 719 18.46 10.21 -16.41
C ARG A 719 18.76 8.86 -17.08
N ASN A 720 19.74 8.84 -17.97
CA ASN A 720 20.26 7.64 -18.65
C ASN A 720 21.16 6.81 -17.72
N ASN A 721 21.46 5.56 -18.09
CA ASN A 721 22.36 4.67 -17.34
C ASN A 721 22.06 4.67 -15.82
N HIS A 722 20.83 4.30 -15.46
CA HIS A 722 20.28 4.28 -14.09
C HIS A 722 20.22 5.62 -13.33
N GLY A 723 20.69 6.71 -13.94
CA GLY A 723 20.65 8.07 -13.41
C GLY A 723 21.90 8.48 -12.64
N LEU A 724 22.30 9.74 -12.79
CA LEU A 724 23.45 10.35 -12.12
C LEU A 724 23.10 11.76 -11.62
N MET A 725 23.17 11.98 -10.31
CA MET A 725 22.95 13.29 -9.69
C MET A 725 24.31 13.89 -9.31
N ILE A 726 24.54 15.13 -9.72
CA ILE A 726 25.74 15.90 -9.37
C ILE A 726 25.31 17.07 -8.49
N LEU A 727 25.73 17.03 -7.23
CA LEU A 727 25.60 18.15 -6.30
C LEU A 727 26.91 18.95 -6.31
N SER A 728 26.80 20.27 -6.25
CA SER A 728 27.92 21.19 -6.26
C SER A 728 27.86 22.15 -5.08
N LYS A 729 29.05 22.42 -4.53
CA LYS A 729 29.30 23.48 -3.54
C LYS A 729 30.02 24.70 -4.17
N CYS A 730 30.27 24.65 -5.47
CA CYS A 730 30.96 25.73 -6.18
C CYS A 730 30.02 26.94 -6.41
N PRO A 731 30.43 28.17 -6.05
CA PRO A 731 29.61 29.37 -6.23
C PRO A 731 29.13 29.58 -7.68
N GLU A 732 29.95 29.25 -8.66
CA GLU A 732 29.64 29.37 -10.09
C GLU A 732 28.52 28.44 -10.58
N ASP A 733 28.20 27.38 -9.82
CA ASP A 733 27.11 26.45 -10.15
C ASP A 733 25.75 26.90 -9.57
N VAL A 734 25.75 27.90 -8.68
CA VAL A 734 24.50 28.48 -8.13
C VAL A 734 23.80 29.28 -9.22
N LYS A 735 22.57 28.89 -9.56
CA LYS A 735 21.79 29.55 -10.61
C LYS A 735 21.51 31.02 -10.26
N GLU A 736 21.69 31.91 -11.25
CA GLU A 736 21.36 33.31 -11.09
C GLU A 736 19.87 33.50 -10.77
N LEU A 737 19.62 34.28 -9.73
CA LEU A 737 18.26 34.66 -9.38
C LEU A 737 17.76 35.81 -10.27
N PRO A 738 16.45 35.92 -10.52
CA PRO A 738 15.87 37.07 -11.20
C PRO A 738 16.23 38.41 -10.53
N SER A 739 16.16 39.52 -11.29
CA SER A 739 16.44 40.86 -10.75
C SER A 739 15.60 41.18 -9.51
N LEU A 740 16.13 42.00 -8.59
CA LEU A 740 15.45 42.37 -7.33
C LEU A 740 14.02 42.90 -7.57
N TRP A 741 13.84 43.73 -8.60
CA TRP A 741 12.53 44.22 -9.03
C TRP A 741 11.57 43.06 -9.38
N ARG A 742 12.02 42.09 -10.18
CA ARG A 742 11.22 40.95 -10.60
C ARG A 742 10.88 40.02 -9.43
N LYS A 743 11.81 39.84 -8.47
CA LYS A 743 11.55 39.12 -7.21
C LYS A 743 10.44 39.79 -6.40
N ALA A 744 10.56 41.10 -6.17
CA ALA A 744 9.58 41.88 -5.43
C ALA A 744 8.20 41.81 -6.07
N MET A 745 8.10 41.98 -7.39
CA MET A 745 6.84 41.83 -8.12
C MET A 745 6.24 40.42 -7.97
N ASN A 746 7.05 39.38 -8.16
CA ASN A 746 6.59 37.99 -8.09
C ASN A 746 6.10 37.62 -6.69
N TYR A 747 6.82 38.04 -5.66
CA TYR A 747 6.46 37.81 -4.27
C TYR A 747 5.21 38.58 -3.87
N THR A 748 5.12 39.87 -4.20
CA THR A 748 3.92 40.68 -3.94
C THR A 748 2.70 40.11 -4.63
N ALA A 749 2.81 39.68 -5.89
CA ALA A 749 1.71 39.04 -6.60
C ALA A 749 1.27 37.72 -5.94
N ALA A 750 2.21 36.92 -5.42
CA ALA A 750 1.90 35.71 -4.66
C ALA A 750 1.16 36.02 -3.36
N MET A 751 1.63 37.01 -2.60
CA MET A 751 0.98 37.42 -1.34
C MET A 751 -0.40 38.03 -1.56
N ILE A 752 -0.61 38.77 -2.64
CA ILE A 752 -1.94 39.31 -3.01
C ILE A 752 -2.91 38.15 -3.28
N ARG A 753 -2.52 37.15 -4.08
CA ARG A 753 -3.36 35.97 -4.34
C ARG A 753 -3.66 35.19 -3.07
N HIS A 754 -2.62 34.93 -2.26
CA HIS A 754 -2.76 34.23 -1.00
C HIS A 754 -3.72 34.95 -0.04
N LYS A 755 -3.56 36.28 0.13
CA LYS A 755 -4.43 37.08 0.99
C LYS A 755 -5.86 37.17 0.47
N ALA A 756 -6.05 37.31 -0.85
CA ALA A 756 -7.37 37.33 -1.48
C ALA A 756 -8.12 36.01 -1.29
N ALA A 757 -7.40 34.88 -1.20
CA ALA A 757 -7.98 33.56 -0.94
C ALA A 757 -8.19 33.25 0.56
N GLY A 758 -7.95 34.20 1.46
CA GLY A 758 -8.10 33.98 2.91
C GLY A 758 -6.84 33.41 3.60
N SER A 759 -5.68 33.52 2.97
CA SER A 759 -4.38 33.02 3.47
C SER A 759 -4.32 31.51 3.76
N PRO A 760 -4.78 30.63 2.84
CA PRO A 760 -4.76 29.19 3.06
C PRO A 760 -3.34 28.63 2.95
N VAL A 761 -2.94 27.82 3.95
CA VAL A 761 -1.68 27.09 3.96
C VAL A 761 -1.91 25.61 3.67
N VAL A 762 -0.94 24.96 3.04
CA VAL A 762 -0.98 23.51 2.80
C VAL A 762 -0.75 22.72 4.08
N SER A 763 -1.14 21.43 4.10
CA SER A 763 -0.81 20.52 5.20
C SER A 763 0.70 20.31 5.32
N LEU A 764 1.15 19.80 6.46
CA LEU A 764 2.56 19.47 6.68
C LEU A 764 3.07 18.45 5.66
N ASP A 765 2.30 17.40 5.36
CA ASP A 765 2.69 16.38 4.38
C ASP A 765 2.93 16.97 2.99
N VAL A 766 2.05 17.86 2.54
CA VAL A 766 2.19 18.55 1.24
C VAL A 766 3.37 19.54 1.29
N LEU A 767 3.62 20.18 2.43
CA LEU A 767 4.78 21.04 2.61
C LEU A 767 6.09 20.23 2.52
N GLU A 768 6.18 19.09 3.18
CA GLU A 768 7.33 18.18 3.15
C GLU A 768 7.58 17.63 1.74
N GLU A 769 6.53 17.22 1.03
CA GLU A 769 6.61 16.81 -0.38
C GLU A 769 7.14 17.94 -1.28
N ARG A 770 6.57 19.14 -1.15
CA ARG A 770 7.02 20.34 -1.89
C ARG A 770 8.47 20.69 -1.58
N GLN A 771 8.88 20.61 -0.31
CA GLN A 771 10.27 20.82 0.13
C GLN A 771 11.19 19.78 -0.50
N GLY A 772 10.83 18.50 -0.50
CA GLY A 772 11.60 17.43 -1.12
C GLY A 772 11.80 17.66 -2.62
N HIS A 773 10.74 18.01 -3.36
CA HIS A 773 10.84 18.31 -4.79
C HIS A 773 11.76 19.51 -5.10
N CYS A 774 11.73 20.53 -4.23
CA CYS A 774 12.56 21.72 -4.36
C CYS A 774 14.01 21.46 -3.93
N ALA A 775 14.27 20.64 -2.91
CA ALA A 775 15.60 20.34 -2.38
C ALA A 775 16.53 19.78 -3.47
N THR A 776 16.03 18.87 -4.31
CA THR A 776 16.76 18.27 -5.43
C THR A 776 16.35 18.85 -6.79
N CYS A 777 16.01 20.14 -6.84
CA CYS A 777 15.68 20.84 -8.09
C CYS A 777 16.89 21.52 -8.70
N GLU A 778 17.10 21.34 -10.01
CA GLU A 778 18.17 22.01 -10.79
C GLU A 778 17.98 23.54 -10.88
N GLU A 779 16.80 24.05 -10.53
CA GLU A 779 16.48 25.48 -10.48
C GLU A 779 16.51 26.04 -9.05
N ARG A 780 16.90 25.22 -8.05
CA ARG A 780 17.13 25.71 -6.69
C ARG A 780 18.47 26.44 -6.65
N ALA A 781 18.45 27.64 -6.10
CA ALA A 781 19.61 28.46 -5.84
C ALA A 781 19.61 28.78 -4.34
N LEU A 782 20.32 27.95 -3.56
CA LEU A 782 20.35 28.00 -2.11
C LEU A 782 18.94 27.89 -1.49
N ASP A 783 18.49 28.93 -0.80
CA ASP A 783 17.18 29.06 -0.15
C ASP A 783 16.08 29.60 -1.06
N ALA A 784 16.39 29.89 -2.33
CA ALA A 784 15.48 30.48 -3.29
C ALA A 784 15.33 29.65 -4.57
N CYS A 785 14.26 29.93 -5.33
CA CYS A 785 14.03 29.33 -6.64
C CYS A 785 14.51 30.29 -7.75
N ALA A 786 15.47 29.88 -8.58
CA ALA A 786 15.92 30.67 -9.73
C ALA A 786 14.86 30.84 -10.82
N ALA A 787 13.85 29.96 -10.87
CA ALA A 787 12.76 30.10 -11.84
C ALA A 787 11.82 31.28 -11.57
N CYS A 788 11.53 31.57 -10.29
CA CYS A 788 10.57 32.63 -9.92
C CYS A 788 11.13 33.69 -8.96
N GLY A 789 12.29 33.46 -8.36
CA GLY A 789 12.97 34.35 -7.44
C GLY A 789 12.40 34.40 -6.02
N CYS A 790 11.41 33.56 -5.71
CA CYS A 790 10.80 33.52 -4.37
C CYS A 790 11.68 32.73 -3.39
N PRO A 791 11.78 33.17 -2.12
CA PRO A 791 12.28 32.33 -1.03
C PRO A 791 11.42 31.07 -0.91
N LEU A 792 12.07 29.90 -0.81
CA LEU A 792 11.36 28.62 -0.76
C LEU A 792 10.52 28.50 0.51
N GLU A 793 11.09 28.83 1.66
CA GLU A 793 10.39 28.77 2.96
C GLU A 793 9.11 29.63 2.98
N ALA A 794 9.12 30.78 2.32
CA ALA A 794 7.96 31.65 2.26
C ALA A 794 6.89 31.19 1.24
N LYS A 795 7.30 30.52 0.15
CA LYS A 795 6.39 30.18 -0.95
C LYS A 795 5.77 28.80 -0.83
N LEU A 796 6.55 27.80 -0.39
CA LEU A 796 6.11 26.41 -0.34
C LEU A 796 4.85 26.19 0.53
N PRO A 797 4.65 26.91 1.65
CA PRO A 797 3.43 26.79 2.46
C PRO A 797 2.16 27.34 1.81
N LEU A 798 2.26 28.20 0.79
CA LEU A 798 1.11 28.91 0.23
C LEU A 798 0.29 27.96 -0.65
N ALA A 799 -0.94 27.64 -0.24
CA ALA A 799 -1.81 26.73 -1.00
C ALA A 799 -2.18 27.29 -2.39
N THR A 800 -2.29 28.62 -2.50
CA THR A 800 -2.61 29.33 -3.74
C THR A 800 -1.51 29.34 -4.80
N GLU A 801 -0.32 28.85 -4.48
CA GLU A 801 0.84 28.97 -5.36
C GLU A 801 1.22 27.65 -6.02
N THR A 802 1.83 27.77 -7.20
CA THR A 802 2.39 26.68 -7.99
C THR A 802 3.91 26.84 -8.13
N CYS A 803 4.61 25.74 -8.40
CA CYS A 803 6.05 25.72 -8.68
C CYS A 803 6.47 26.81 -9.68
N GLY A 804 7.62 27.45 -9.42
CA GLY A 804 8.15 28.53 -10.26
C GLY A 804 8.47 28.14 -11.70
N LEU A 805 8.65 26.83 -11.98
CA LEU A 805 8.86 26.29 -13.32
C LEU A 805 7.72 26.61 -14.29
N ALA A 806 6.48 26.69 -13.79
CA ALA A 806 5.33 27.07 -14.60
C ALA A 806 5.51 28.46 -15.23
N LYS A 807 6.18 29.40 -14.55
CA LYS A 807 6.50 30.73 -15.10
C LYS A 807 7.55 30.70 -16.22
N LYS A 808 8.32 29.62 -16.32
CA LYS A 808 9.27 29.36 -17.41
C LYS A 808 8.65 28.48 -18.51
N GLY A 809 7.34 28.19 -18.47
CA GLY A 809 6.68 27.29 -19.41
C GLY A 809 7.12 25.83 -19.28
N LYS A 810 7.75 25.47 -18.15
CA LYS A 810 8.17 24.10 -17.82
C LYS A 810 7.13 23.46 -16.90
N GLU A 811 7.06 22.14 -16.90
CA GLU A 811 6.18 21.37 -16.03
C GLU A 811 6.45 21.70 -14.54
N PRO A 812 5.43 22.09 -13.76
CA PRO A 812 5.61 22.39 -12.35
C PRO A 812 5.87 21.12 -11.54
N LYS A 813 6.84 21.15 -10.63
CA LYS A 813 7.08 20.04 -9.69
C LYS A 813 5.99 19.89 -8.61
N TRP A 814 5.15 20.90 -8.43
CA TRP A 814 4.04 20.92 -7.48
C TRP A 814 3.07 22.04 -7.88
N VAL A 815 1.79 21.86 -7.60
CA VAL A 815 0.70 22.76 -8.00
C VAL A 815 -0.04 23.33 -6.79
N ALA A 816 -0.76 24.43 -7.02
CA ALA A 816 -1.70 25.00 -6.06
C ALA A 816 -2.75 23.97 -5.64
N VAL A 817 -3.20 24.05 -4.40
CA VAL A 817 -4.19 23.15 -3.76
C VAL A 817 -5.46 23.92 -3.45
#